data_AF-A0A9E2J9E0-F1
#
_entry.id   AF-A0A9E2J9E0-F1
#
_cell.length_a   1.000
_cell.length_b   1.000
_cell.length_c   1.000
_cell.angle_alpha   90.00
_cell.angle_beta   90.00
_cell.angle_gamma   90.00
#
_symmetry.space_group_name_H-M   'P 1'
#
loop_
_entity.id
_entity.type
_entity.pdbx_description
1 polymer ?
#
loop_
_entity_poly.entity_id
_entity_poly.type
_entity_poly.pdbx_seq_one_letter_code
_entity_poly.pdbx_strand_id
1 'polypeptide(L)'
;MAERDRDNPGSHFMISENIDLRVGVGRNVMAAPVGPGFNKGEPMIRPRNEKGFSLLLVVLILAGLTVLAIGGGKLALSLRAYQKQSRVITDLNKIRNAALLYYQGHRKLPDPLLGTTYGVPVGEAELDLNTKYKLDTWGQPVHYNRVPSGLTTNITGLTVNGKNVAGVLVSGGADQQIAASTWSSVTPTVYNRTSDDIVVAINVASEAEEFTHNELQVLNKRVCSYICSGNDIEDLNPSKFPSGLDNDTLDFIAGIYGLSDSDKTDPWGNKYVWDHVATRFYSYGPNGLNNNGNPDDVISPAFHLVGCCPSATSNMPVTDGLVGFWNFDNMTTTTAVGATGSNHGALGSGVTWNALGRIGGGLSFNGTGGVNAGNNSSLELGNSMTLMAWIKRDEAYLSGYRAIIVKRSTTTVNDSEYQIYMGPDEQVEFWVQDGGWWSFKSAGRIQDTQWHHVAFVWNGTTAWMYIDGLLDNTGAFSHTVPYSGNNLYIGWDVQYANRGWRGEIDEVAIFNRILNSCEVRSVYNVPCHDGCEALAFWPLDSHPYDKSGFSKTGNGYSGSIVGALPGQDRFGCDYMSMSFSGSGDRIETAFNPKTDVNFGDNHPFTVAMWLYPTSVSGTPWRLPFGSWRPGNLRFYFGAEAAGHWLWGYGDASNTLTVGPTANAWQFVAWTFDGSYVKFYVGDNSGNITLLDDFDFTGHTGTVPDAQVWLGARNSPTAQAWFIGRMDDVVVYNRGLNCAEIMQLYKLATPAACLPSGNRVLWLKADAGVTHSGGAISQWNDQSGAGANAAQATVAEQPTWVEDGPNHKPVVRFDGTNDWLKITNFAGLTNQNAYSILMNGSCEASGLPRDILGGMDPATYPPAATTHGLLLEVLTGNNVRLLHRFPFAAGGGDNLQTTSGGFSYATPLNLALVRSATNMNAWINGSLQSPAQATTTAAFNLNMDVAVGRLSPAQTIRYLYGGIAELLVFNKALSDSERSRCESYLDWKYSGNENVSLPPGVTLWLRASTGVEEAAGDPAENGDSVYDWLDQSGQEQNANRGAAGAEPVYVTNAIKSFWPVVRFNGTNQWLRIDNFLGLVNKNEYTLFIVGSVGGPDQDFLGCARGTNHGILIEAEAAANQLRFLHREPFGGGAGDNLVTTGGNLSYGQVQILSFMRSGSEQAVWFNTLNKESIVPATNALPLGFDMAIGKLSVSQNMRYLNGDIAEIILFNRALSTSERRFVESYLYRKYLM
;
A
#
# COMPACT_ATOMS: atom_id res chain seq x y z
N MET A 1 -63.50 -9.41 31.02
CA MET A 1 -63.08 -10.83 31.06
C MET A 1 -61.70 -10.80 31.72
N ALA A 2 -61.48 -11.22 32.97
CA ALA A 2 -62.10 -12.30 33.76
C ALA A 2 -61.95 -13.65 33.04
N GLU A 3 -61.46 -14.74 33.65
CA GLU A 3 -61.24 -15.11 35.07
C GLU A 3 -60.24 -16.32 35.07
N ARG A 4 -59.41 -16.74 36.05
CA ARG A 4 -59.23 -16.74 37.54
C ARG A 4 -57.72 -16.97 37.86
N ASP A 5 -57.13 -17.02 39.07
CA ASP A 5 -57.40 -16.67 40.49
C ASP A 5 -56.00 -16.50 41.19
N ARG A 6 -55.75 -16.09 42.45
CA ARG A 6 -56.14 -16.47 43.84
C ARG A 6 -55.63 -17.85 44.32
N ASP A 7 -55.17 -18.03 45.58
CA ASP A 7 -55.40 -17.19 46.79
C ASP A 7 -54.18 -17.02 47.75
N ASN A 8 -54.40 -16.20 48.79
CA ASN A 8 -53.49 -15.77 49.88
C ASN A 8 -53.64 -16.69 51.14
N PRO A 9 -53.15 -16.39 52.38
CA PRO A 9 -51.93 -15.72 52.87
C PRO A 9 -51.13 -16.53 53.94
N GLY A 10 -49.94 -16.07 54.35
CA GLY A 10 -49.62 -15.92 55.80
C GLY A 10 -48.56 -16.78 56.52
N SER A 11 -47.42 -16.14 56.83
CA SER A 11 -46.70 -16.14 58.12
C SER A 11 -45.52 -17.10 58.45
N HIS A 12 -44.40 -16.44 58.82
CA HIS A 12 -43.31 -16.78 59.76
C HIS A 12 -42.14 -17.77 59.45
N PHE A 13 -40.93 -17.23 59.73
CA PHE A 13 -39.66 -17.87 60.17
C PHE A 13 -38.77 -18.66 59.17
N MET A 14 -37.69 -18.02 58.66
CA MET A 14 -36.26 -18.25 59.06
C MET A 14 -35.24 -17.55 58.11
N ILE A 15 -34.38 -16.66 58.66
CA ILE A 15 -32.89 -16.56 58.54
C ILE A 15 -32.23 -16.81 57.14
N SER A 16 -31.33 -15.98 56.57
CA SER A 16 -30.54 -14.81 57.06
C SER A 16 -29.96 -13.92 55.92
N GLU A 17 -29.82 -12.61 56.19
CA GLU A 17 -28.68 -11.69 55.91
C GLU A 17 -28.07 -11.53 54.48
N ASN A 18 -27.61 -10.33 54.04
CA ASN A 18 -27.68 -8.98 54.64
C ASN A 18 -27.65 -7.86 53.55
N ILE A 19 -28.06 -6.63 53.90
CA ILE A 19 -28.41 -5.54 52.95
C ILE A 19 -28.04 -4.13 53.49
N ASP A 20 -27.72 -3.19 52.59
CA ASP A 20 -27.68 -1.71 52.76
C ASP A 20 -26.68 -1.12 53.81
N LEU A 21 -26.34 0.18 53.88
CA LEU A 21 -27.19 1.38 53.96
C LEU A 21 -26.56 2.72 53.50
N ARG A 22 -27.41 3.74 53.38
CA ARG A 22 -27.10 5.15 53.06
C ARG A 22 -27.31 6.08 54.26
N VAL A 23 -26.44 7.10 54.36
CA VAL A 23 -26.69 8.47 54.90
C VAL A 23 -27.09 8.64 56.39
N GLY A 24 -26.19 9.25 57.17
CA GLY A 24 -26.46 10.60 57.71
C GLY A 24 -26.65 10.84 59.22
N VAL A 25 -25.85 11.77 59.76
CA VAL A 25 -26.12 12.68 60.91
C VAL A 25 -26.21 12.07 62.33
N GLY A 26 -25.49 12.68 63.29
CA GLY A 26 -25.69 12.43 64.73
C GLY A 26 -24.58 13.05 65.61
N ARG A 27 -24.90 13.54 66.81
CA ARG A 27 -23.95 14.12 67.79
C ARG A 27 -24.17 13.53 69.19
N ASN A 28 -23.05 13.43 69.93
CA ASN A 28 -22.92 13.65 71.38
C ASN A 28 -23.42 12.63 72.42
N VAL A 29 -22.45 12.13 73.22
CA VAL A 29 -22.25 12.41 74.68
C VAL A 29 -22.51 11.31 75.75
N MET A 30 -21.47 11.18 76.60
CA MET A 30 -21.40 10.73 78.03
C MET A 30 -21.12 9.27 78.46
N ALA A 31 -20.20 9.22 79.45
CA ALA A 31 -19.99 8.27 80.55
C ALA A 31 -19.06 7.02 80.37
N ALA A 32 -18.34 6.73 81.46
CA ALA A 32 -17.40 5.61 81.69
C ALA A 32 -17.92 4.79 82.93
N PRO A 33 -17.16 4.02 83.79
CA PRO A 33 -15.71 4.01 84.08
C PRO A 33 -15.04 2.63 84.50
N VAL A 34 -13.80 2.71 85.02
CA VAL A 34 -13.03 1.77 85.90
C VAL A 34 -12.29 0.53 85.30
N GLY A 35 -11.07 0.24 85.83
CA GLY A 35 -10.27 -1.01 85.68
C GLY A 35 -10.27 -1.86 86.97
N PRO A 36 -9.16 -2.47 87.48
CA PRO A 36 -7.75 -2.55 87.01
C PRO A 36 -7.05 -3.95 87.20
N GLY A 37 -5.72 -4.09 86.92
CA GLY A 37 -4.81 -4.91 87.78
C GLY A 37 -3.74 -5.89 87.20
N PHE A 38 -2.47 -5.70 87.65
CA PHE A 38 -1.38 -6.68 87.97
C PHE A 38 -0.46 -7.41 86.94
N ASN A 39 0.81 -6.92 86.90
CA ASN A 39 2.19 -7.53 86.88
C ASN A 39 2.38 -9.09 86.94
N LYS A 40 3.55 -9.71 86.62
CA LYS A 40 4.99 -9.33 86.85
C LYS A 40 6.00 -10.30 86.15
N GLY A 41 7.23 -9.87 85.77
CA GLY A 41 8.34 -10.76 85.33
C GLY A 41 9.53 -10.08 84.59
N GLU A 42 10.77 -10.53 84.78
CA GLU A 42 12.07 -9.86 84.42
C GLU A 42 13.12 -10.87 83.85
N PRO A 43 14.37 -10.51 83.44
CA PRO A 43 14.91 -9.29 82.77
C PRO A 43 15.99 -9.57 81.64
N MET A 44 16.50 -8.54 80.94
CA MET A 44 17.96 -8.24 80.65
C MET A 44 18.30 -7.55 79.30
N ILE A 45 19.46 -6.83 79.32
CA ILE A 45 20.22 -6.16 78.22
C ILE A 45 19.69 -4.79 77.73
N ARG A 46 20.64 -3.84 77.57
CA ARG A 46 20.54 -2.54 76.86
C ARG A 46 21.79 -2.35 75.97
N PRO A 47 21.75 -1.54 74.90
CA PRO A 47 22.29 -0.19 75.03
C PRO A 47 21.45 0.95 74.38
N ARG A 48 21.93 2.18 74.61
CA ARG A 48 21.39 3.54 74.39
C ARG A 48 20.69 3.86 73.05
N ASN A 49 19.74 4.82 73.13
CA ASN A 49 19.37 5.94 72.21
C ASN A 49 19.21 5.65 70.68
N GLU A 50 18.25 6.23 69.94
CA GLU A 50 17.61 7.55 70.06
C GLU A 50 16.36 7.69 69.14
N LYS A 51 15.65 8.83 69.21
CA LYS A 51 14.67 9.36 68.22
C LYS A 51 13.38 8.55 67.96
N GLY A 52 12.43 8.64 68.89
CA GLY A 52 11.01 8.59 68.54
C GLY A 52 10.57 9.88 67.83
N PHE A 53 9.54 9.81 66.97
CA PHE A 53 9.01 10.99 66.28
C PHE A 53 8.49 12.04 67.26
N SER A 54 8.82 13.32 67.04
CA SER A 54 8.34 14.41 67.89
C SER A 54 6.85 14.68 67.67
N LEU A 55 6.18 15.21 68.70
CA LEU A 55 4.79 15.65 68.60
C LEU A 55 4.60 16.68 67.47
N LEU A 56 5.61 17.53 67.26
CA LEU A 56 5.66 18.48 66.15
C LEU A 56 5.64 17.78 64.78
N LEU A 57 6.34 16.66 64.60
CA LEU A 57 6.31 15.92 63.33
C LEU A 57 4.95 15.26 63.08
N VAL A 58 4.31 14.71 64.11
CA VAL A 58 2.94 14.16 64.00
C VAL A 58 1.93 15.25 63.63
N VAL A 59 2.04 16.43 64.26
CA VAL A 59 1.21 17.61 63.92
C VAL A 59 1.49 18.10 62.50
N LEU A 60 2.75 18.13 62.04
CA LEU A 60 3.11 18.49 60.67
C LEU A 60 2.61 17.48 59.63
N ILE A 61 2.64 16.18 59.93
CA ILE A 61 2.09 15.13 59.07
C ILE A 61 0.56 15.26 58.97
N LEU A 62 -0.14 15.47 60.10
CA LEU A 62 -1.59 15.69 60.10
C LEU A 62 -1.99 16.99 59.40
N ALA A 63 -1.23 18.07 59.60
CA ALA A 63 -1.43 19.33 58.87
C ALA A 63 -1.18 19.16 57.36
N GLY A 64 -0.11 18.46 56.98
CA GLY A 64 0.21 18.13 55.59
C GLY A 64 -0.88 17.29 54.92
N LEU A 65 -1.38 16.24 55.60
CA LEU A 65 -2.51 15.43 55.13
C LEU A 65 -3.80 16.23 55.01
N THR A 66 -4.05 17.18 55.93
CA THR A 66 -5.22 18.07 55.87
C THR A 66 -5.11 19.05 54.69
N VAL A 67 -3.93 19.61 54.44
CA VAL A 67 -3.64 20.46 53.28
C VAL A 67 -3.74 19.67 51.97
N LEU A 68 -3.24 18.43 51.93
CA LEU A 68 -3.39 17.54 50.77
C LEU A 68 -4.86 17.17 50.50
N ALA A 69 -5.65 16.90 51.54
CA ALA A 69 -7.08 16.62 51.39
C ALA A 69 -7.87 17.85 50.90
N ILE A 70 -7.58 19.04 51.43
CA ILE A 70 -8.19 20.31 50.97
C ILE A 70 -7.74 20.65 49.54
N GLY A 71 -6.46 20.42 49.21
CA GLY A 71 -5.90 20.60 47.88
C GLY A 71 -6.53 19.66 46.85
N GLY A 72 -6.59 18.35 47.15
CA GLY A 72 -7.24 17.35 46.32
C GLY A 72 -8.74 17.60 46.14
N GLY A 73 -9.44 18.03 47.18
CA GLY A 73 -10.84 18.44 47.09
C GLY A 73 -11.06 19.65 46.17
N LYS A 74 -10.20 20.68 46.27
CA LYS A 74 -10.24 21.83 45.35
C LYS A 74 -9.89 21.44 43.91
N LEU A 75 -8.87 20.59 43.72
CA LEU A 75 -8.44 20.11 42.41
C LEU A 75 -9.50 19.25 41.73
N ALA A 76 -10.20 18.39 42.47
CA ALA A 76 -11.31 17.60 41.95
C ALA A 76 -12.52 18.46 41.55
N LEU A 77 -12.74 19.59 42.23
CA LEU A 77 -13.79 20.55 41.87
C LEU A 77 -13.40 21.38 40.64
N SER A 78 -12.17 21.88 40.54
CA SER A 78 -11.71 22.61 39.34
C SER A 78 -11.62 21.72 38.11
N LEU A 79 -11.18 20.46 38.26
CA LEU A 79 -11.17 19.48 37.16
C LEU A 79 -12.58 19.19 36.64
N ARG A 80 -13.58 19.08 37.52
CA ARG A 80 -14.99 18.92 37.13
C ARG A 80 -15.56 20.15 36.43
N ALA A 81 -15.16 21.36 36.84
CA ALA A 81 -15.55 22.60 36.15
C ALA A 81 -14.95 22.67 34.73
N TYR A 82 -13.66 22.36 34.60
CA TYR A 82 -12.96 22.28 33.31
C TYR A 82 -13.56 21.23 32.38
N GLN A 83 -13.88 20.04 32.90
CA GLN A 83 -14.57 18.97 32.14
C GLN A 83 -15.98 19.37 31.66
N LYS A 84 -16.65 20.34 32.30
CA LYS A 84 -17.90 20.92 31.80
C LYS A 84 -17.66 21.97 30.72
N GLN A 85 -16.72 22.89 30.94
CA GLN A 85 -16.35 23.90 29.94
C GLN A 85 -15.91 23.26 28.61
N SER A 86 -15.09 22.21 28.67
CA SER A 86 -14.64 21.44 27.49
C SER A 86 -15.80 20.78 26.71
N ARG A 87 -16.77 20.17 27.42
CA ARG A 87 -17.99 19.63 26.79
C ARG A 87 -18.83 20.71 26.14
N VAL A 88 -19.03 21.86 26.79
CA VAL A 88 -19.78 22.97 26.19
C VAL A 88 -19.09 23.48 24.94
N ILE A 89 -17.77 23.69 24.94
CA ILE A 89 -17.03 24.05 23.72
C ILE A 89 -17.27 23.03 22.59
N THR A 90 -17.32 21.73 22.93
CA THR A 90 -17.57 20.63 21.98
C THR A 90 -19.00 20.65 21.43
N ASP A 91 -20.00 20.83 22.29
CA ASP A 91 -21.41 20.93 21.91
C ASP A 91 -21.68 22.20 21.07
N LEU A 92 -21.10 23.35 21.44
CA LEU A 92 -21.16 24.58 20.65
C LEU A 92 -20.46 24.44 19.28
N ASN A 93 -19.34 23.71 19.20
CA ASN A 93 -18.69 23.42 17.91
C ASN A 93 -19.55 22.51 17.03
N LYS A 94 -20.31 21.57 17.60
CA LYS A 94 -21.27 20.73 16.85
C LYS A 94 -22.43 21.58 16.29
N ILE A 95 -22.99 22.48 17.09
CA ILE A 95 -24.01 23.45 16.62
C ILE A 95 -23.44 24.35 15.50
N ARG A 96 -22.21 24.87 15.68
CA ARG A 96 -21.51 25.65 14.65
C ARG A 96 -21.40 24.87 13.34
N ASN A 97 -20.85 23.66 13.38
CA ASN A 97 -20.62 22.86 12.17
C ASN A 97 -21.93 22.53 11.43
N ALA A 98 -23.01 22.22 12.14
CA ALA A 98 -24.32 22.04 11.52
C ALA A 98 -24.83 23.34 10.86
N ALA A 99 -24.62 24.49 11.49
CA ALA A 99 -24.99 25.79 10.94
C ALA A 99 -24.16 26.20 9.71
N LEU A 100 -22.90 25.77 9.61
CA LEU A 100 -22.07 25.87 8.41
C LEU A 100 -22.62 24.99 7.28
N LEU A 101 -22.87 23.70 7.54
CA LEU A 101 -23.49 22.76 6.59
C LEU A 101 -24.86 23.24 6.07
N TYR A 102 -25.71 23.76 6.96
CA TYR A 102 -26.99 24.34 6.56
C TYR A 102 -26.82 25.59 5.69
N TYR A 103 -25.82 26.44 6.00
CA TYR A 103 -25.49 27.63 5.22
C TYR A 103 -25.06 27.28 3.79
N GLN A 104 -24.29 26.21 3.58
CA GLN A 104 -23.97 25.70 2.23
C GLN A 104 -25.23 25.39 1.42
N GLY A 105 -26.21 24.70 2.03
CA GLY A 105 -27.46 24.33 1.35
C GLY A 105 -28.47 25.46 1.12
N HIS A 106 -28.43 26.52 1.94
CA HIS A 106 -29.47 27.57 1.95
C HIS A 106 -28.98 29.00 1.70
N ARG A 107 -27.67 29.21 1.57
CA ARG A 107 -26.97 30.52 1.43
C ARG A 107 -27.33 31.56 2.50
N LYS A 108 -27.88 31.10 3.64
CA LYS A 108 -28.17 31.89 4.85
C LYS A 108 -28.13 30.97 6.07
N LEU A 109 -27.69 31.51 7.20
CA LEU A 109 -27.81 30.85 8.50
C LEU A 109 -29.29 30.69 8.88
N PRO A 110 -29.70 29.64 9.62
CA PRO A 110 -31.09 29.46 10.06
C PRO A 110 -31.54 30.63 10.96
N ASP A 111 -32.84 30.86 11.05
CA ASP A 111 -33.41 31.84 11.98
C ASP A 111 -33.43 31.28 13.42
N PRO A 112 -33.32 32.13 14.47
CA PRO A 112 -33.51 31.67 15.85
C PRO A 112 -34.92 31.09 16.08
N LEU A 113 -35.04 30.16 17.02
CA LEU A 113 -36.30 29.44 17.29
C LEU A 113 -37.51 30.38 17.43
N LEU A 114 -38.57 30.08 16.66
CA LEU A 114 -39.84 30.83 16.65
C LEU A 114 -40.35 31.16 18.05
N GLY A 115 -40.54 32.46 18.32
CA GLY A 115 -40.96 33.00 19.61
C GLY A 115 -39.82 33.38 20.55
N THR A 116 -38.56 33.17 20.17
CA THR A 116 -37.36 33.63 20.90
C THR A 116 -36.43 34.42 19.98
N THR A 117 -35.76 35.44 20.50
CA THR A 117 -34.80 36.23 19.70
C THR A 117 -33.46 35.54 19.53
N TYR A 118 -33.12 34.55 20.38
CA TYR A 118 -31.76 33.99 20.52
C TYR A 118 -31.70 32.47 20.76
N GLY A 119 -32.78 31.71 20.57
CA GLY A 119 -32.77 30.26 20.84
C GLY A 119 -32.15 29.44 19.70
N VAL A 120 -31.31 28.45 20.04
CA VAL A 120 -30.65 27.56 19.05
C VAL A 120 -31.68 26.77 18.23
N PRO A 121 -31.72 26.92 16.89
CA PRO A 121 -32.55 26.10 16.02
C PRO A 121 -32.01 24.66 15.96
N VAL A 122 -32.86 23.67 16.26
CA VAL A 122 -32.48 22.24 16.39
C VAL A 122 -33.66 21.30 16.07
N GLY A 123 -34.46 21.63 15.06
CA GLY A 123 -35.43 20.70 14.45
C GLY A 123 -34.87 19.98 13.22
N GLU A 124 -35.56 18.90 12.80
CA GLU A 124 -35.34 18.18 11.53
C GLU A 124 -35.35 19.12 10.30
N ALA A 125 -36.08 20.24 10.39
CA ALA A 125 -36.19 21.25 9.34
C ALA A 125 -35.24 22.46 9.49
N GLU A 126 -34.40 22.49 10.54
CA GLU A 126 -33.59 23.68 10.88
C GLU A 126 -32.08 23.44 10.90
N LEU A 127 -31.61 22.39 11.59
CA LEU A 127 -30.19 22.01 11.68
C LEU A 127 -29.96 20.49 11.87
N ASP A 128 -31.03 19.69 11.96
CA ASP A 128 -31.01 18.26 12.31
C ASP A 128 -30.16 17.92 13.56
N LEU A 129 -30.32 18.74 14.59
CA LEU A 129 -29.61 18.62 15.85
C LEU A 129 -30.52 18.09 16.96
N ASN A 130 -29.98 17.24 17.84
CA ASN A 130 -30.73 16.76 19.00
C ASN A 130 -31.08 17.90 19.97
N THR A 131 -32.30 17.89 20.54
CA THR A 131 -32.80 18.92 21.47
C THR A 131 -31.92 19.20 22.69
N LYS A 132 -31.02 18.29 23.07
CA LYS A 132 -30.01 18.53 24.11
C LYS A 132 -29.18 19.80 23.84
N TYR A 133 -28.92 20.11 22.57
CA TYR A 133 -28.11 21.25 22.13
C TYR A 133 -28.78 22.63 22.34
N LYS A 134 -30.04 22.69 22.80
CA LYS A 134 -30.65 23.95 23.28
C LYS A 134 -30.06 24.42 24.61
N LEU A 135 -29.46 23.53 25.40
CA LEU A 135 -28.93 23.80 26.73
C LEU A 135 -27.45 23.44 26.81
N ASP A 136 -26.72 24.15 27.67
CA ASP A 136 -25.34 23.81 28.01
C ASP A 136 -25.24 22.74 29.10
N THR A 137 -24.01 22.34 29.48
CA THR A 137 -23.80 21.27 30.48
C THR A 137 -24.13 21.68 31.92
N TRP A 138 -24.54 22.93 32.16
CA TRP A 138 -25.13 23.38 33.42
C TRP A 138 -26.67 23.45 33.35
N GLY A 139 -27.26 23.31 32.16
CA GLY A 139 -28.69 23.34 31.93
C GLY A 139 -29.24 24.73 31.59
N GLN A 140 -28.37 25.70 31.32
CA GLN A 140 -28.78 27.04 30.86
C GLN A 140 -28.96 27.07 29.34
N PRO A 141 -29.82 27.94 28.80
CA PRO A 141 -29.95 28.11 27.35
C PRO A 141 -28.61 28.47 26.69
N VAL A 142 -28.30 27.79 25.58
CA VAL A 142 -27.30 28.29 24.63
C VAL A 142 -27.93 29.41 23.82
N HIS A 143 -27.24 30.54 23.72
CA HIS A 143 -27.68 31.68 22.94
C HIS A 143 -27.07 31.62 21.53
N TYR A 144 -27.94 31.57 20.52
CA TYR A 144 -27.62 31.67 19.11
C TYR A 144 -27.96 33.07 18.61
N ASN A 145 -26.96 33.80 18.11
CA ASN A 145 -27.15 35.13 17.53
C ASN A 145 -26.48 35.18 16.14
N ARG A 146 -27.08 35.92 15.21
CA ARG A 146 -26.63 36.03 13.81
C ARG A 146 -26.89 37.43 13.25
N VAL A 147 -26.18 37.77 12.17
CA VAL A 147 -26.47 38.97 11.40
C VAL A 147 -27.94 38.93 10.92
N PRO A 148 -28.70 40.03 11.04
CA PRO A 148 -30.11 40.07 10.63
C PRO A 148 -30.33 39.76 9.14
N SER A 149 -31.47 39.14 8.82
CA SER A 149 -31.87 38.86 7.44
C SER A 149 -32.11 40.16 6.67
N GLY A 150 -31.33 40.39 5.61
CA GLY A 150 -31.44 41.55 4.73
C GLY A 150 -30.10 42.10 4.23
N LEU A 151 -29.00 41.79 4.93
CA LEU A 151 -27.64 42.13 4.49
C LEU A 151 -26.93 40.85 4.02
N THR A 152 -27.14 40.44 2.77
CA THR A 152 -26.38 39.33 2.19
C THR A 152 -24.94 39.74 1.89
N THR A 153 -24.74 41.01 1.52
CA THR A 153 -23.48 41.58 1.01
C THR A 153 -22.58 42.22 2.07
N ASN A 154 -22.85 42.10 3.37
CA ASN A 154 -22.01 42.74 4.40
C ASN A 154 -22.10 42.02 5.77
N ILE A 155 -21.03 41.30 6.16
CA ILE A 155 -20.93 40.59 7.44
C ILE A 155 -20.44 41.55 8.56
N THR A 156 -20.99 42.77 8.61
CA THR A 156 -20.53 43.86 9.50
C THR A 156 -21.33 44.00 10.80
N GLY A 157 -22.29 43.09 11.04
CA GLY A 157 -23.22 43.17 12.18
C GLY A 157 -22.76 42.51 13.48
N LEU A 158 -21.78 41.60 13.47
CA LEU A 158 -21.28 40.90 14.66
C LEU A 158 -19.76 40.75 14.59
N THR A 159 -19.08 40.89 15.72
CA THR A 159 -17.63 40.66 15.85
C THR A 159 -17.29 39.80 17.07
N VAL A 160 -16.25 38.98 16.94
CA VAL A 160 -15.63 38.23 18.04
C VAL A 160 -14.15 38.60 18.09
N ASN A 161 -13.68 39.12 19.24
CA ASN A 161 -12.32 39.64 19.41
C ASN A 161 -11.88 40.63 18.30
N GLY A 162 -12.82 41.45 17.78
CA GLY A 162 -12.56 42.42 16.72
C GLY A 162 -12.55 41.88 15.28
N LYS A 163 -12.83 40.58 15.06
CA LYS A 163 -13.06 40.01 13.71
C LYS A 163 -14.55 39.86 13.43
N ASN A 164 -14.99 40.25 12.23
CA ASN A 164 -16.35 40.06 11.74
C ASN A 164 -16.75 38.58 11.69
N VAL A 165 -18.02 38.27 12.01
CA VAL A 165 -18.60 36.91 11.95
C VAL A 165 -20.08 36.97 11.54
N ALA A 166 -20.60 35.93 10.90
CA ALA A 166 -22.03 35.90 10.52
C ALA A 166 -22.94 35.41 11.65
N GLY A 167 -22.40 34.64 12.58
CA GLY A 167 -23.10 34.24 13.80
C GLY A 167 -22.16 33.95 14.96
N VAL A 168 -22.75 33.78 16.14
CA VAL A 168 -22.05 33.50 17.39
C VAL A 168 -22.94 32.65 18.30
N LEU A 169 -22.29 31.73 19.00
CA LEU A 169 -22.85 30.85 20.00
C LEU A 169 -22.26 31.20 21.36
N VAL A 170 -23.12 31.40 22.36
CA VAL A 170 -22.71 31.83 23.71
C VAL A 170 -23.36 30.94 24.77
N SER A 171 -22.57 30.51 25.76
CA SER A 171 -23.02 29.92 27.03
C SER A 171 -22.40 30.69 28.19
N GLY A 172 -23.17 30.88 29.27
CA GLY A 172 -22.77 31.62 30.48
C GLY A 172 -21.80 30.87 31.39
N GLY A 173 -20.85 30.13 30.80
CA GLY A 173 -19.69 29.60 31.49
C GLY A 173 -19.97 28.84 32.79
N ALA A 174 -19.12 29.08 33.78
CA ALA A 174 -19.17 28.37 35.06
C ALA A 174 -20.07 29.04 36.11
N ASP A 175 -20.37 30.34 35.97
CA ASP A 175 -21.22 31.11 36.89
C ASP A 175 -22.71 31.07 36.53
N GLN A 176 -23.03 30.64 35.29
CA GLN A 176 -24.36 30.54 34.68
C GLN A 176 -25.04 31.89 34.41
N GLN A 177 -24.28 32.98 34.26
CA GLN A 177 -24.82 34.31 33.94
C GLN A 177 -24.07 34.95 32.77
N ILE A 178 -24.70 34.95 31.59
CA ILE A 178 -24.10 35.58 30.41
C ILE A 178 -23.92 37.08 30.68
N ALA A 179 -22.69 37.59 30.55
CA ALA A 179 -22.30 38.86 31.15
C ALA A 179 -23.12 40.04 30.60
N ALA A 180 -23.59 40.96 31.46
CA ALA A 180 -24.47 42.06 31.02
C ALA A 180 -23.85 42.98 29.94
N SER A 181 -22.52 43.00 29.80
CA SER A 181 -21.79 43.69 28.74
C SER A 181 -21.94 43.05 27.35
N THR A 182 -22.28 41.76 27.24
CA THR A 182 -22.55 41.08 25.96
C THR A 182 -24.04 41.16 25.55
N TRP A 183 -24.92 41.77 26.36
CA TRP A 183 -26.37 41.83 26.13
C TRP A 183 -27.06 43.18 26.44
N SER A 184 -26.32 44.26 26.70
CA SER A 184 -26.92 45.58 26.92
C SER A 184 -27.78 46.03 25.71
N SER A 185 -28.80 46.85 25.92
CA SER A 185 -29.93 47.04 24.98
C SER A 185 -29.65 47.89 23.72
N VAL A 186 -28.48 47.72 23.11
CA VAL A 186 -28.20 48.04 21.70
C VAL A 186 -27.67 46.75 21.10
N THR A 187 -28.23 46.32 19.97
CA THR A 187 -27.98 45.01 19.32
C THR A 187 -26.52 44.55 19.49
N PRO A 188 -26.23 43.48 20.25
CA PRO A 188 -24.86 43.21 20.69
C PRO A 188 -23.97 42.76 19.52
N THR A 189 -23.17 43.71 19.03
CA THR A 189 -22.29 43.57 17.85
C THR A 189 -20.84 43.19 18.19
N VAL A 190 -20.47 43.11 19.48
CA VAL A 190 -19.08 42.84 19.92
C VAL A 190 -19.06 41.83 21.07
N TYR A 191 -18.40 40.70 20.85
CA TYR A 191 -18.15 39.67 21.86
C TYR A 191 -16.65 39.53 22.11
N ASN A 192 -16.27 39.37 23.37
CA ASN A 192 -14.87 39.34 23.81
C ASN A 192 -14.61 38.13 24.73
N ARG A 193 -13.62 37.31 24.37
CA ARG A 193 -13.22 36.08 25.10
C ARG A 193 -12.47 36.32 26.43
N THR A 194 -12.59 37.50 27.03
CA THR A 194 -12.02 37.81 28.36
C THR A 194 -13.03 37.71 29.51
N SER A 195 -14.29 37.41 29.21
CA SER A 195 -15.25 36.88 30.20
C SER A 195 -15.09 35.35 30.29
N ASP A 196 -15.63 34.76 31.35
CA ASP A 196 -15.89 33.32 31.48
C ASP A 196 -17.05 32.81 30.61
N ASP A 197 -17.79 33.71 29.93
CA ASP A 197 -18.65 33.41 28.77
C ASP A 197 -17.90 32.56 27.73
N ILE A 198 -18.47 31.40 27.36
CA ILE A 198 -17.93 30.54 26.31
C ILE A 198 -18.47 31.00 24.96
N VAL A 199 -17.62 31.68 24.17
CA VAL A 199 -18.00 32.30 22.88
C VAL A 199 -17.38 31.55 21.67
N VAL A 200 -18.22 30.83 20.94
CA VAL A 200 -17.87 30.14 19.68
C VAL A 200 -18.39 30.94 18.49
N ALA A 201 -17.50 31.19 17.52
CA ALA A 201 -17.80 31.99 16.34
C ALA A 201 -18.30 31.12 15.18
N ILE A 202 -19.28 31.61 14.43
CA ILE A 202 -19.76 31.02 13.17
C ILE A 202 -19.24 31.92 12.03
N ASN A 203 -18.04 31.60 11.55
CA ASN A 203 -17.39 32.37 10.48
C ASN A 203 -17.73 31.79 9.09
N VAL A 204 -18.93 32.06 8.59
CA VAL A 204 -19.30 31.66 7.22
C VAL A 204 -18.51 32.42 6.15
N ALA A 205 -17.77 33.50 6.49
CA ALA A 205 -17.01 34.27 5.50
C ALA A 205 -15.93 33.42 4.83
N SER A 206 -15.07 32.76 5.62
CA SER A 206 -13.99 31.91 5.08
C SER A 206 -14.51 30.65 4.38
N GLU A 207 -15.68 30.14 4.80
CA GLU A 207 -16.35 29.02 4.12
C GLU A 207 -17.00 29.45 2.81
N ALA A 208 -17.61 30.64 2.77
CA ALA A 208 -18.14 31.26 1.56
C ALA A 208 -17.03 31.64 0.58
N GLU A 209 -15.85 32.06 1.06
CA GLU A 209 -14.64 32.28 0.24
C GLU A 209 -14.21 30.97 -0.45
N GLU A 210 -14.10 29.88 0.30
CA GLU A 210 -13.75 28.55 -0.24
C GLU A 210 -14.82 28.01 -1.20
N PHE A 211 -16.11 28.08 -0.82
CA PHE A 211 -17.22 27.66 -1.67
C PHE A 211 -17.30 28.50 -2.95
N THR A 212 -17.12 29.82 -2.85
CA THR A 212 -17.08 30.73 -4.00
C THR A 212 -15.93 30.40 -4.94
N HIS A 213 -14.75 30.11 -4.40
CA HIS A 213 -13.61 29.67 -5.19
C HIS A 213 -13.89 28.34 -5.92
N ASN A 214 -14.61 27.42 -5.29
CA ASN A 214 -15.03 26.16 -5.89
C ASN A 214 -16.09 26.34 -7.01
N GLU A 215 -17.11 27.19 -6.82
CA GLU A 215 -18.08 27.53 -7.90
C GLU A 215 -17.38 28.25 -9.07
N LEU A 216 -16.47 29.19 -8.79
CA LEU A 216 -15.60 29.83 -9.79
C LEU A 216 -14.75 28.81 -10.56
N GLN A 217 -14.20 27.77 -9.91
CA GLN A 217 -13.50 26.69 -10.60
C GLN A 217 -14.43 25.84 -11.50
N VAL A 218 -15.70 25.65 -11.13
CA VAL A 218 -16.69 24.93 -11.96
C VAL A 218 -17.10 25.77 -13.18
N LEU A 219 -17.36 27.07 -12.98
CA LEU A 219 -17.56 28.04 -14.07
C LEU A 219 -16.38 28.05 -15.03
N ASN A 220 -15.15 28.08 -14.51
CA ASN A 220 -13.92 28.01 -15.31
C ASN A 220 -13.90 26.74 -16.19
N LYS A 221 -14.18 25.56 -15.60
CA LYS A 221 -14.20 24.27 -16.32
C LYS A 221 -15.28 24.23 -17.42
N ARG A 222 -16.49 24.74 -17.16
CA ARG A 222 -17.58 24.75 -18.16
C ARG A 222 -17.24 25.65 -19.36
N VAL A 223 -16.77 26.88 -19.12
CA VAL A 223 -16.39 27.81 -20.21
C VAL A 223 -15.21 27.28 -21.03
N CYS A 224 -14.22 26.65 -20.39
CA CYS A 224 -13.16 25.92 -21.13
C CYS A 224 -13.73 24.85 -22.08
N SER A 225 -14.72 24.07 -21.62
CA SER A 225 -15.33 23.00 -22.43
C SER A 225 -16.03 23.51 -23.70
N TYR A 226 -16.61 24.70 -23.69
CA TYR A 226 -17.28 25.30 -24.86
C TYR A 226 -16.28 25.90 -25.85
N ILE A 227 -15.23 26.56 -25.37
CA ILE A 227 -14.13 27.03 -26.22
C ILE A 227 -13.48 25.84 -26.93
N CYS A 228 -13.19 24.76 -26.19
CA CYS A 228 -12.65 23.52 -26.75
C CYS A 228 -13.66 22.68 -27.56
N SER A 229 -14.92 23.09 -27.63
CA SER A 229 -15.90 22.58 -28.61
C SER A 229 -15.78 23.27 -29.98
N GLY A 230 -14.82 24.19 -30.15
CA GLY A 230 -14.56 24.90 -31.41
C GLY A 230 -15.25 26.26 -31.53
N ASN A 231 -15.80 26.79 -30.43
CA ASN A 231 -16.42 28.12 -30.39
C ASN A 231 -15.38 29.19 -30.01
N ASP A 232 -15.49 30.39 -30.58
CA ASP A 232 -14.50 31.45 -30.36
C ASP A 232 -14.68 32.12 -28.99
N ILE A 233 -13.57 32.47 -28.33
CA ILE A 233 -13.57 33.30 -27.12
C ILE A 233 -14.05 34.74 -27.43
N GLU A 234 -13.93 35.20 -28.67
CA GLU A 234 -14.51 36.47 -29.11
C GLU A 234 -16.05 36.49 -29.08
N ASP A 235 -16.76 35.36 -29.00
CA ASP A 235 -18.22 35.35 -28.80
C ASP A 235 -18.64 35.60 -27.34
N LEU A 236 -17.67 35.66 -26.42
CA LEU A 236 -17.84 36.13 -25.04
C LEU A 236 -17.40 37.61 -24.85
N ASN A 237 -17.14 38.34 -25.95
CA ASN A 237 -16.64 39.72 -25.94
C ASN A 237 -17.75 40.74 -25.55
N PRO A 238 -17.63 41.46 -24.41
CA PRO A 238 -18.66 42.41 -23.96
C PRO A 238 -19.00 43.52 -24.97
N SER A 239 -18.08 43.87 -25.88
CA SER A 239 -18.34 44.91 -26.89
C SER A 239 -19.27 44.48 -28.05
N LYS A 240 -19.61 43.18 -28.17
CA LYS A 240 -20.69 42.68 -29.03
C LYS A 240 -22.09 42.91 -28.43
N PHE A 241 -22.18 43.18 -27.13
CA PHE A 241 -23.44 43.33 -26.40
C PHE A 241 -23.79 44.82 -26.23
N PRO A 242 -25.09 45.21 -26.22
CA PRO A 242 -25.50 46.58 -25.97
C PRO A 242 -24.97 47.11 -24.62
N SER A 243 -24.64 48.39 -24.54
CA SER A 243 -23.89 48.95 -23.41
C SER A 243 -24.71 49.06 -22.12
N GLY A 244 -24.74 47.97 -21.35
CA GLY A 244 -25.28 47.87 -20.00
C GLY A 244 -24.74 46.62 -19.31
N LEU A 245 -24.52 46.68 -17.99
CA LEU A 245 -24.26 45.48 -17.17
C LEU A 245 -25.61 44.94 -16.68
N ASP A 246 -26.40 44.41 -17.60
CA ASP A 246 -27.68 43.77 -17.31
C ASP A 246 -27.55 42.24 -17.23
N ASN A 247 -28.66 41.60 -16.83
CA ASN A 247 -28.66 40.20 -16.41
C ASN A 247 -28.32 39.24 -17.55
N ASP A 248 -28.65 39.64 -18.77
CA ASP A 248 -28.66 38.85 -19.99
C ASP A 248 -27.29 38.22 -20.31
N THR A 249 -26.16 38.86 -19.96
CA THR A 249 -24.83 38.26 -20.18
C THR A 249 -24.64 36.97 -19.38
N LEU A 250 -25.06 36.96 -18.10
CA LEU A 250 -24.95 35.79 -17.23
C LEU A 250 -26.06 34.78 -17.48
N ASP A 251 -27.26 35.24 -17.86
CA ASP A 251 -28.36 34.35 -18.22
C ASP A 251 -28.12 33.67 -19.58
N PHE A 252 -27.43 34.32 -20.52
CA PHE A 252 -26.95 33.74 -21.79
C PHE A 252 -25.83 32.72 -21.57
N ILE A 253 -24.83 33.06 -20.75
CA ILE A 253 -23.79 32.12 -20.30
C ILE A 253 -24.46 30.91 -19.63
N ALA A 254 -25.33 31.12 -18.63
CA ALA A 254 -26.02 30.04 -17.95
C ALA A 254 -26.88 29.17 -18.88
N GLY A 255 -27.54 29.78 -19.87
CA GLY A 255 -28.30 29.09 -20.91
C GLY A 255 -27.44 28.21 -21.82
N ILE A 256 -26.23 28.66 -22.17
CA ILE A 256 -25.25 27.87 -22.95
C ILE A 256 -24.68 26.71 -22.12
N TYR A 257 -24.35 26.96 -20.84
CA TYR A 257 -23.64 26.00 -19.98
C TYR A 257 -24.54 25.08 -19.15
N GLY A 258 -25.87 25.19 -19.26
CA GLY A 258 -26.81 24.40 -18.47
C GLY A 258 -26.67 24.65 -16.97
N LEU A 259 -26.59 25.92 -16.56
CA LEU A 259 -26.50 26.35 -15.17
C LEU A 259 -27.88 26.73 -14.63
N SER A 260 -28.13 26.37 -13.37
CA SER A 260 -29.34 26.72 -12.62
C SER A 260 -29.32 28.17 -12.14
N ASP A 261 -30.46 28.71 -11.71
CA ASP A 261 -30.51 30.06 -11.12
C ASP A 261 -29.65 30.19 -9.83
N SER A 262 -29.46 29.09 -9.11
CA SER A 262 -28.58 28.99 -7.94
C SER A 262 -27.10 29.19 -8.26
N ASP A 263 -26.65 28.84 -9.48
CA ASP A 263 -25.23 28.90 -9.88
C ASP A 263 -24.80 30.30 -10.36
N LYS A 264 -25.71 31.29 -10.34
CA LYS A 264 -25.52 32.65 -10.92
C LYS A 264 -25.01 33.68 -9.91
N THR A 265 -24.93 33.32 -8.64
CA THR A 265 -24.54 34.19 -7.52
C THR A 265 -23.58 33.48 -6.59
N ASP A 266 -22.83 34.23 -5.79
CA ASP A 266 -22.04 33.71 -4.67
C ASP A 266 -22.89 33.53 -3.38
N PRO A 267 -22.34 33.00 -2.27
CA PRO A 267 -23.04 32.85 -0.99
C PRO A 267 -23.34 34.17 -0.25
N TRP A 268 -22.87 35.31 -0.77
CA TRP A 268 -23.21 36.67 -0.31
C TRP A 268 -24.28 37.33 -1.19
N GLY A 269 -24.79 36.61 -2.21
CA GLY A 269 -25.81 37.08 -3.13
C GLY A 269 -25.32 38.09 -4.17
N ASN A 270 -24.01 38.33 -4.30
CA ASN A 270 -23.50 39.07 -5.45
C ASN A 270 -23.54 38.15 -6.68
N LYS A 271 -23.69 38.73 -7.87
CA LYS A 271 -23.52 37.97 -9.12
C LYS A 271 -22.05 37.75 -9.42
N TYR A 272 -21.72 36.61 -10.03
CA TYR A 272 -20.40 36.38 -10.60
C TYR A 272 -20.16 37.31 -11.80
N VAL A 273 -19.01 37.95 -11.87
CA VAL A 273 -18.68 38.92 -12.92
C VAL A 273 -17.53 38.41 -13.78
N TRP A 274 -17.67 38.52 -15.10
CA TRP A 274 -16.63 38.17 -16.06
C TRP A 274 -15.73 39.37 -16.35
N ASP A 275 -14.49 39.32 -15.87
CA ASP A 275 -13.41 40.21 -16.29
C ASP A 275 -12.80 39.66 -17.58
N HIS A 276 -13.28 40.15 -18.72
CA HIS A 276 -12.79 39.77 -20.04
C HIS A 276 -11.34 40.23 -20.34
N VAL A 277 -10.78 41.15 -19.55
CA VAL A 277 -9.43 41.71 -19.79
C VAL A 277 -8.37 40.88 -19.07
N ALA A 278 -8.62 40.53 -17.80
CA ALA A 278 -7.81 39.54 -17.08
C ALA A 278 -8.31 38.10 -17.29
N THR A 279 -9.30 37.91 -18.16
CA THR A 279 -9.86 36.61 -18.58
C THR A 279 -10.27 35.73 -17.41
N ARG A 280 -11.08 36.23 -16.47
CA ARG A 280 -11.40 35.54 -15.21
C ARG A 280 -12.78 35.86 -14.68
N PHE A 281 -13.39 34.94 -13.95
CA PHE A 281 -14.57 35.24 -13.15
C PHE A 281 -14.16 35.75 -11.77
N TYR A 282 -14.97 36.62 -11.17
CA TYR A 282 -14.78 37.07 -9.79
C TYR A 282 -16.11 37.37 -9.11
N SER A 283 -16.07 37.48 -7.78
CA SER A 283 -17.17 37.86 -6.90
C SER A 283 -16.73 39.05 -6.04
N TYR A 284 -17.67 39.96 -5.74
CA TYR A 284 -17.45 41.12 -4.87
C TYR A 284 -17.42 40.77 -3.37
N GLY A 285 -17.33 39.48 -3.04
CA GLY A 285 -16.99 39.00 -1.70
C GLY A 285 -17.94 39.40 -0.57
N PRO A 286 -17.44 39.34 0.69
CA PRO A 286 -18.20 39.69 1.89
C PRO A 286 -18.61 41.17 2.03
N ASN A 287 -18.22 42.05 1.10
CA ASN A 287 -18.44 43.51 1.18
C ASN A 287 -19.38 44.07 0.08
N GLY A 288 -19.60 43.34 -1.02
CA GLY A 288 -20.47 43.72 -2.14
C GLY A 288 -20.02 44.94 -2.96
N LEU A 289 -18.72 45.30 -2.92
CA LEU A 289 -18.14 46.51 -3.49
C LEU A 289 -16.83 46.22 -4.21
N ASN A 290 -16.86 46.24 -5.56
CA ASN A 290 -15.65 46.27 -6.38
C ASN A 290 -14.75 47.46 -5.94
N ASN A 291 -13.64 47.13 -5.29
CA ASN A 291 -12.72 48.09 -4.68
C ASN A 291 -11.35 48.15 -5.39
N ASN A 292 -11.24 47.47 -6.54
CA ASN A 292 -10.13 47.58 -7.48
C ASN A 292 -8.77 47.10 -6.92
N GLY A 293 -8.76 46.04 -6.10
CA GLY A 293 -7.54 45.31 -5.71
C GLY A 293 -7.27 45.15 -4.21
N ASN A 294 -8.30 45.21 -3.36
CA ASN A 294 -8.21 44.82 -1.95
C ASN A 294 -8.46 43.30 -1.81
N PRO A 295 -8.05 42.62 -0.71
CA PRO A 295 -8.00 41.15 -0.66
C PRO A 295 -9.31 40.48 -0.27
N ASP A 296 -10.46 41.13 -0.44
CA ASP A 296 -11.80 40.61 -0.14
C ASP A 296 -12.66 40.25 -1.37
N ASP A 297 -12.24 40.61 -2.59
CA ASP A 297 -12.81 40.06 -3.84
C ASP A 297 -12.34 38.60 -4.02
N VAL A 298 -13.27 37.66 -4.28
CA VAL A 298 -12.91 36.26 -4.56
C VAL A 298 -12.78 36.05 -6.07
N ILE A 299 -11.58 35.68 -6.53
CA ILE A 299 -11.21 35.74 -7.95
C ILE A 299 -10.81 34.34 -8.46
N SER A 300 -11.25 33.96 -9.66
CA SER A 300 -10.81 32.73 -10.33
C SER A 300 -9.38 32.86 -10.85
N PRO A 301 -8.65 31.75 -11.04
CA PRO A 301 -7.48 31.74 -11.93
C PRO A 301 -7.84 32.29 -13.31
N ALA A 302 -6.87 32.94 -13.96
CA ALA A 302 -7.04 33.50 -15.31
C ALA A 302 -7.05 32.41 -16.39
N PHE A 303 -7.94 32.57 -17.37
CA PHE A 303 -8.03 31.76 -18.58
C PHE A 303 -6.90 32.09 -19.54
N HIS A 304 -5.79 31.38 -19.41
CA HIS A 304 -4.93 31.16 -20.55
C HIS A 304 -5.57 30.11 -21.46
N LEU A 305 -5.75 30.43 -22.76
CA LEU A 305 -6.31 29.50 -23.76
C LEU A 305 -5.57 28.15 -23.84
N VAL A 306 -4.32 28.11 -23.38
CA VAL A 306 -3.47 26.91 -23.27
C VAL A 306 -3.91 25.98 -22.12
N GLY A 307 -4.69 26.47 -21.15
CA GLY A 307 -5.10 25.75 -19.94
C GLY A 307 -6.42 24.98 -20.03
N CYS A 308 -7.17 25.10 -21.13
CA CYS A 308 -8.46 24.44 -21.30
C CYS A 308 -8.36 22.98 -21.77
N CYS A 309 -7.37 22.24 -21.29
CA CYS A 309 -7.20 20.83 -21.68
C CYS A 309 -8.43 20.00 -21.24
N PRO A 310 -9.03 19.15 -22.10
CA PRO A 310 -10.16 18.31 -21.72
C PRO A 310 -9.78 17.28 -20.65
N SER A 311 -10.80 16.62 -20.09
CA SER A 311 -10.66 15.57 -19.08
C SER A 311 -9.53 14.59 -19.39
N ALA A 312 -8.52 14.54 -18.51
CA ALA A 312 -7.35 13.69 -18.66
C ALA A 312 -7.75 12.20 -18.62
N THR A 313 -7.91 11.57 -19.78
CA THR A 313 -8.13 10.12 -19.93
C THR A 313 -6.84 9.31 -19.73
N SER A 314 -5.88 9.86 -18.98
CA SER A 314 -4.59 9.25 -18.67
C SER A 314 -4.09 9.75 -17.31
N ASN A 315 -4.36 8.99 -16.25
CA ASN A 315 -3.58 9.05 -15.00
C ASN A 315 -2.20 8.40 -15.22
N MET A 316 -1.47 8.83 -16.25
CA MET A 316 -0.08 8.41 -16.48
C MET A 316 0.87 9.47 -15.91
N PRO A 317 1.98 9.06 -15.26
CA PRO A 317 2.98 10.00 -14.77
C PRO A 317 3.59 10.78 -15.94
N VAL A 318 3.83 12.09 -15.72
CA VAL A 318 4.45 12.97 -16.72
C VAL A 318 5.94 12.62 -16.82
N THR A 319 6.28 11.76 -17.78
CA THR A 319 7.64 11.27 -18.03
C THR A 319 8.29 11.87 -19.27
N ASP A 320 7.51 12.50 -20.16
CA ASP A 320 8.07 13.18 -21.33
C ASP A 320 8.93 14.38 -20.91
N GLY A 321 10.16 14.44 -21.43
CA GLY A 321 11.16 15.45 -21.06
C GLY A 321 11.81 15.28 -19.69
N LEU A 322 11.49 14.22 -18.92
CA LEU A 322 12.06 13.98 -17.59
C LEU A 322 13.52 13.51 -17.69
N VAL A 323 14.46 14.30 -17.16
CA VAL A 323 15.91 14.06 -17.25
C VAL A 323 16.60 13.83 -15.91
N GLY A 324 15.90 14.08 -14.80
CA GLY A 324 16.32 13.67 -13.46
C GLY A 324 15.11 13.53 -12.56
N PHE A 325 15.02 12.42 -11.83
CA PHE A 325 13.97 12.18 -10.83
C PHE A 325 14.54 11.40 -9.66
N TRP A 326 14.42 11.95 -8.44
CA TRP A 326 14.88 11.34 -7.21
C TRP A 326 13.75 11.34 -6.16
N ASN A 327 13.14 10.17 -6.00
CA ASN A 327 12.05 9.86 -5.06
C ASN A 327 12.53 9.48 -3.64
N PHE A 328 13.84 9.29 -3.45
CA PHE A 328 14.48 8.99 -2.17
C PHE A 328 13.92 7.81 -1.32
N ASP A 329 13.10 6.92 -1.90
CA ASP A 329 12.59 5.70 -1.23
C ASP A 329 13.66 4.68 -0.83
N ASN A 330 14.79 4.65 -1.54
CA ASN A 330 15.79 3.57 -1.45
C ASN A 330 16.74 3.70 -0.24
N MET A 331 16.20 3.58 0.97
CA MET A 331 16.85 3.78 2.28
C MET A 331 18.11 2.93 2.58
N THR A 332 18.56 2.04 1.69
CA THR A 332 19.63 1.05 1.96
C THR A 332 21.01 1.38 1.38
N THR A 333 21.17 2.52 0.68
CA THR A 333 22.40 2.87 -0.04
C THR A 333 23.01 4.19 0.43
N THR A 334 24.30 4.42 0.13
CA THR A 334 24.95 5.75 0.23
C THR A 334 24.73 6.62 -1.02
N THR A 335 23.90 6.14 -1.95
CA THR A 335 23.58 6.76 -3.22
C THR A 335 22.07 6.91 -3.39
N ALA A 336 21.62 8.10 -3.78
CA ALA A 336 20.28 8.36 -4.25
C ALA A 336 20.16 7.91 -5.71
N VAL A 337 19.53 6.76 -5.93
CA VAL A 337 19.32 6.23 -7.28
C VAL A 337 18.24 7.04 -7.98
N GLY A 338 18.63 7.88 -8.95
CA GLY A 338 17.67 8.54 -9.83
C GLY A 338 16.99 7.53 -10.77
N ALA A 339 15.68 7.67 -10.99
CA ALA A 339 14.87 6.70 -11.73
C ALA A 339 15.01 6.80 -13.26
N THR A 340 15.45 7.96 -13.77
CA THR A 340 15.63 8.22 -15.22
C THR A 340 17.09 8.56 -15.52
N GLY A 341 17.74 7.74 -16.36
CA GLY A 341 19.13 7.92 -16.79
C GLY A 341 20.18 7.64 -15.71
N SER A 342 21.45 7.80 -16.06
CA SER A 342 22.60 7.49 -15.19
C SER A 342 22.83 8.51 -14.05
N ASN A 343 21.81 9.29 -13.68
CA ASN A 343 21.92 10.49 -12.84
C ASN A 343 21.81 10.15 -11.35
N HIS A 344 22.59 9.16 -10.90
CA HIS A 344 22.60 8.73 -9.50
C HIS A 344 23.40 9.71 -8.65
N GLY A 345 22.83 10.13 -7.52
CA GLY A 345 23.46 11.06 -6.59
C GLY A 345 24.25 10.36 -5.48
N ALA A 346 25.39 10.91 -5.07
CA ALA A 346 26.10 10.48 -3.86
C ALA A 346 25.70 11.34 -2.66
N LEU A 347 25.37 10.73 -1.52
CA LEU A 347 25.01 11.47 -0.29
C LEU A 347 26.25 12.08 0.37
N GLY A 348 26.20 13.39 0.65
CA GLY A 348 27.23 14.13 1.38
C GLY A 348 27.07 14.11 2.90
N SER A 349 28.06 14.66 3.60
CA SER A 349 28.11 14.73 5.07
C SER A 349 26.99 15.62 5.65
N GLY A 350 26.10 15.03 6.44
CA GLY A 350 24.95 15.74 7.03
C GLY A 350 23.62 15.53 6.30
N VAL A 351 23.61 14.66 5.29
CA VAL A 351 22.40 14.09 4.70
C VAL A 351 22.12 12.73 5.34
N THR A 352 20.86 12.47 5.69
CA THR A 352 20.40 11.17 6.22
C THR A 352 19.05 10.80 5.62
N TRP A 353 18.84 9.52 5.31
CA TRP A 353 17.52 9.00 4.95
C TRP A 353 16.49 9.28 6.06
N ASN A 354 15.33 9.79 5.67
CA ASN A 354 14.12 9.76 6.47
C ASN A 354 13.21 8.63 5.92
N ALA A 355 12.58 7.88 6.82
CA ALA A 355 11.62 6.81 6.47
C ALA A 355 10.17 7.31 6.32
N LEU A 356 9.96 8.62 6.48
CA LEU A 356 8.67 9.32 6.43
C LEU A 356 8.85 10.66 5.70
N GLY A 357 9.06 10.63 4.38
CA GLY A 357 9.17 11.84 3.57
C GLY A 357 7.81 12.49 3.29
N ARG A 358 7.62 12.98 2.07
CA ARG A 358 6.31 13.40 1.56
C ARG A 358 5.61 12.24 0.87
N ILE A 359 6.33 11.45 0.05
CA ILE A 359 5.85 10.22 -0.58
C ILE A 359 6.86 9.12 -0.27
N GLY A 360 6.50 8.21 0.65
CA GLY A 360 7.39 7.11 1.04
C GLY A 360 8.62 7.58 1.83
N GLY A 361 9.82 7.34 1.28
CA GLY A 361 11.09 7.78 1.84
C GLY A 361 11.35 9.28 1.64
N GLY A 362 12.55 9.74 2.00
CA GLY A 362 12.94 11.15 1.85
C GLY A 362 14.36 11.41 2.34
N LEU A 363 14.88 12.62 2.14
CA LEU A 363 16.18 13.02 2.68
C LEU A 363 16.06 14.18 3.67
N SER A 364 16.63 13.99 4.86
CA SER A 364 16.82 15.00 5.89
C SER A 364 18.22 15.61 5.77
N PHE A 365 18.29 16.94 5.79
CA PHE A 365 19.50 17.74 5.64
C PHE A 365 19.73 18.60 6.90
N ASN A 366 20.92 18.55 7.47
CA ASN A 366 21.29 19.28 8.69
C ASN A 366 21.91 20.68 8.43
N GLY A 367 22.02 21.09 7.17
CA GLY A 367 22.71 22.32 6.75
C GLY A 367 24.23 22.22 6.56
N THR A 368 24.84 21.03 6.51
CA THR A 368 26.31 20.85 6.32
C THR A 368 26.71 20.03 5.08
N GLY A 369 25.76 19.64 4.24
CA GLY A 369 26.00 18.89 3.00
C GLY A 369 24.71 18.64 2.22
N GLY A 370 24.82 17.94 1.09
CA GLY A 370 23.70 17.57 0.23
C GLY A 370 24.05 16.40 -0.70
N VAL A 371 23.16 16.08 -1.63
CA VAL A 371 23.39 15.04 -2.63
C VAL A 371 24.12 15.62 -3.82
N ASN A 372 25.18 14.96 -4.31
CA ASN A 372 25.88 15.32 -5.54
C ASN A 372 25.42 14.40 -6.69
N ALA A 373 24.61 14.93 -7.61
CA ALA A 373 24.11 14.22 -8.80
C ALA A 373 25.06 14.29 -10.02
N GLY A 374 26.23 14.91 -9.88
CA GLY A 374 27.26 14.97 -10.91
C GLY A 374 26.95 15.92 -12.07
N ASN A 375 27.76 15.84 -13.13
CA ASN A 375 27.54 16.56 -14.38
C ASN A 375 27.32 15.57 -15.54
N ASN A 376 26.05 15.24 -15.79
CA ASN A 376 25.61 14.53 -16.99
C ASN A 376 25.05 15.55 -17.99
N SER A 377 25.27 15.34 -19.29
CA SER A 377 24.77 16.24 -20.34
C SER A 377 23.24 16.30 -20.46
N SER A 378 22.53 15.32 -19.93
CA SER A 378 21.06 15.39 -19.75
C SER A 378 20.61 16.50 -18.78
N LEU A 379 21.53 17.04 -17.95
CA LEU A 379 21.29 18.15 -17.02
C LEU A 379 21.76 19.51 -17.58
N GLU A 380 22.10 19.57 -18.87
CA GLU A 380 22.51 20.79 -19.58
C GLU A 380 21.28 21.45 -20.25
N LEU A 381 20.32 21.87 -19.41
CA LEU A 381 18.94 22.20 -19.81
C LEU A 381 18.82 23.42 -20.75
N GLY A 382 19.83 24.29 -20.78
CA GLY A 382 19.80 25.54 -21.54
C GLY A 382 18.64 26.45 -21.12
N ASN A 383 17.98 27.07 -22.11
CA ASN A 383 16.98 28.11 -21.87
C ASN A 383 15.53 27.61 -21.81
N SER A 384 15.27 26.32 -21.58
CA SER A 384 13.91 25.88 -21.20
C SER A 384 13.96 24.67 -20.27
N MET A 385 13.19 24.73 -19.19
CA MET A 385 13.20 23.72 -18.14
C MET A 385 11.96 23.76 -17.27
N THR A 386 11.77 22.69 -16.50
CA THR A 386 10.96 22.70 -15.28
C THR A 386 11.76 22.06 -14.14
N LEU A 387 11.84 22.74 -12.99
CA LEU A 387 12.50 22.25 -11.78
C LEU A 387 11.45 22.13 -10.67
N MET A 388 11.40 20.98 -10.00
CA MET A 388 10.34 20.66 -9.02
C MET A 388 10.93 19.92 -7.81
N ALA A 389 10.37 20.17 -6.63
CA ALA A 389 10.66 19.41 -5.42
C ALA A 389 9.52 19.56 -4.40
N TRP A 390 9.32 18.55 -3.57
CA TRP A 390 8.66 18.74 -2.28
C TRP A 390 9.71 19.16 -1.24
N ILE A 391 9.39 20.17 -0.44
CA ILE A 391 10.28 20.71 0.59
C ILE A 391 9.54 20.89 1.91
N LYS A 392 10.27 20.68 3.01
CA LYS A 392 9.79 20.92 4.37
C LYS A 392 10.94 21.44 5.21
N ARG A 393 10.71 22.55 5.93
CA ARG A 393 11.78 23.29 6.62
C ARG A 393 11.85 22.93 8.11
N ASP A 394 13.02 23.06 8.74
CA ASP A 394 13.16 22.93 10.20
C ASP A 394 12.64 24.19 10.94
N GLU A 395 12.30 24.02 12.22
CA GLU A 395 11.84 25.11 13.10
C GLU A 395 12.97 26.15 13.39
N ALA A 396 14.22 25.75 13.20
CA ALA A 396 15.40 26.52 13.58
C ALA A 396 15.79 27.54 12.49
N TYR A 397 14.93 28.54 12.24
CA TYR A 397 15.15 29.57 11.21
C TYR A 397 16.56 30.18 11.27
N LEU A 398 17.43 29.74 10.36
CA LEU A 398 18.72 30.39 10.09
C LEU A 398 18.55 31.37 8.93
N SER A 399 18.85 32.65 9.15
CA SER A 399 18.74 33.68 8.12
C SER A 399 19.73 33.51 6.95
N GLY A 400 19.27 33.87 5.75
CA GLY A 400 20.03 33.71 4.50
C GLY A 400 19.50 32.57 3.62
N TYR A 401 19.96 32.54 2.36
CA TYR A 401 19.51 31.60 1.34
C TYR A 401 19.71 30.13 1.73
N ARG A 402 18.74 29.26 1.42
CA ARG A 402 18.79 27.80 1.60
C ARG A 402 18.67 27.11 0.24
N ALA A 403 19.65 26.31 -0.14
CA ALA A 403 19.71 25.61 -1.42
C ALA A 403 18.67 24.47 -1.50
N ILE A 404 17.92 24.38 -2.60
CA ILE A 404 17.01 23.26 -2.87
C ILE A 404 17.58 22.43 -4.04
N ILE A 405 17.82 23.05 -5.19
CA ILE A 405 18.53 22.47 -6.35
C ILE A 405 19.55 23.49 -6.85
N VAL A 406 20.81 23.09 -7.08
CA VAL A 406 21.92 24.02 -7.43
C VAL A 406 22.88 23.35 -8.42
N LYS A 407 23.05 23.89 -9.63
CA LYS A 407 24.12 23.49 -10.57
C LYS A 407 25.18 24.59 -10.66
N ARG A 408 26.33 24.40 -9.98
CA ARG A 408 27.37 25.45 -9.86
C ARG A 408 28.80 24.94 -9.67
N SER A 409 29.76 25.84 -9.89
CA SER A 409 31.18 25.56 -9.69
C SER A 409 31.59 25.39 -8.24
N THR A 410 32.47 24.41 -8.03
CA THR A 410 33.15 24.14 -6.76
C THR A 410 34.34 25.07 -6.51
N THR A 411 34.88 25.71 -7.55
CA THR A 411 36.16 26.43 -7.51
C THR A 411 36.10 27.85 -8.08
N THR A 412 35.28 28.11 -9.10
CA THR A 412 35.19 29.42 -9.74
C THR A 412 34.08 30.26 -9.10
N VAL A 413 34.43 31.44 -8.56
CA VAL A 413 33.47 32.34 -7.90
C VAL A 413 32.64 33.07 -8.96
N ASN A 414 31.31 33.01 -8.83
CA ASN A 414 30.36 33.40 -9.88
C ASN A 414 30.61 32.60 -11.18
N ASP A 415 30.51 31.28 -11.06
CA ASP A 415 30.28 30.35 -12.17
C ASP A 415 29.15 29.40 -11.75
N SER A 416 28.01 29.48 -12.42
CA SER A 416 26.75 28.83 -12.05
C SER A 416 25.78 28.80 -13.21
N GLU A 417 25.10 27.67 -13.39
CA GLU A 417 24.20 27.46 -14.53
C GLU A 417 22.76 27.81 -14.14
N TYR A 418 22.19 27.11 -13.16
CA TYR A 418 20.87 27.39 -12.61
C TYR A 418 20.77 26.99 -11.13
N GLN A 419 19.97 27.72 -10.34
CA GLN A 419 19.64 27.36 -8.96
C GLN A 419 18.16 27.62 -8.62
N ILE A 420 17.65 26.90 -7.62
CA ILE A 420 16.45 27.28 -6.86
C ILE A 420 16.76 27.25 -5.36
N TYR A 421 16.43 28.35 -4.68
CA TYR A 421 16.67 28.60 -3.26
C TYR A 421 15.36 28.95 -2.54
N MET A 422 15.33 28.78 -1.22
CA MET A 422 14.49 29.62 -0.35
C MET A 422 15.28 30.86 0.05
N GLY A 423 14.67 32.03 -0.11
CA GLY A 423 15.24 33.35 0.18
C GLY A 423 15.25 33.71 1.67
N PRO A 424 16.01 34.75 2.07
CA PRO A 424 16.01 35.27 3.44
C PRO A 424 14.67 35.92 3.87
N ASP A 425 13.78 36.15 2.90
CA ASP A 425 12.43 36.71 3.00
C ASP A 425 11.32 35.65 2.80
N GLU A 426 11.65 34.37 2.95
CA GLU A 426 10.75 33.20 2.94
C GLU A 426 10.10 32.89 1.59
N GLN A 427 10.49 33.61 0.53
CA GLN A 427 10.07 33.35 -0.85
C GLN A 427 10.93 32.25 -1.49
N VAL A 428 10.39 31.56 -2.48
CA VAL A 428 11.13 30.62 -3.34
C VAL A 428 11.73 31.42 -4.50
N GLU A 429 13.00 31.21 -4.82
CA GLU A 429 13.71 32.00 -5.83
C GLU A 429 14.47 31.10 -6.81
N PHE A 430 14.14 31.19 -8.11
CA PHE A 430 15.04 30.71 -9.16
C PHE A 430 16.13 31.75 -9.44
N TRP A 431 17.36 31.33 -9.66
CA TRP A 431 18.52 32.18 -9.96
C TRP A 431 19.28 31.67 -11.19
N VAL A 432 19.78 32.61 -11.99
CA VAL A 432 20.64 32.40 -13.17
C VAL A 432 21.73 33.48 -13.24
N GLN A 433 22.83 33.18 -13.92
CA GLN A 433 23.96 34.10 -14.08
C GLN A 433 24.18 34.50 -15.55
N ASP A 434 23.70 35.69 -15.93
CA ASP A 434 23.78 36.23 -17.30
C ASP A 434 24.29 37.69 -17.27
N GLY A 435 25.61 37.87 -17.46
CA GLY A 435 26.31 39.16 -17.31
C GLY A 435 26.29 39.75 -15.87
N GLY A 436 25.53 39.14 -14.97
CA GLY A 436 25.23 39.51 -13.59
C GLY A 436 24.28 38.46 -12.99
N TRP A 437 23.82 38.69 -11.77
CA TRP A 437 22.87 37.80 -11.10
C TRP A 437 21.42 38.24 -11.35
N TRP A 438 20.58 37.32 -11.81
CA TRP A 438 19.15 37.54 -12.04
C TRP A 438 18.33 36.48 -11.31
N SER A 439 17.18 36.88 -10.76
CA SER A 439 16.30 35.96 -10.05
C SER A 439 14.81 36.21 -10.33
N PHE A 440 14.03 35.14 -10.20
CA PHE A 440 12.58 35.15 -10.31
C PHE A 440 11.99 34.51 -9.04
N LYS A 441 11.14 35.26 -8.32
CA LYS A 441 10.62 34.87 -7.00
C LYS A 441 9.17 34.37 -7.06
N SER A 442 8.77 33.60 -6.04
CA SER A 442 7.37 33.46 -5.65
C SER A 442 6.79 34.80 -5.17
N ALA A 443 5.48 34.96 -5.26
CA ALA A 443 4.74 36.00 -4.55
C ALA A 443 4.52 35.58 -3.09
N GLY A 444 4.03 34.36 -2.86
CA GLY A 444 3.83 33.74 -1.55
C GLY A 444 5.13 33.45 -0.80
N ARG A 445 4.97 33.14 0.50
CA ARG A 445 6.06 32.82 1.44
C ARG A 445 5.78 31.51 2.18
N ILE A 446 6.82 30.74 2.46
CA ILE A 446 6.75 29.49 3.21
C ILE A 446 7.23 29.75 4.66
N GLN A 447 6.26 30.02 5.54
CA GLN A 447 6.50 30.48 6.92
C GLN A 447 6.33 29.38 7.98
N ASP A 448 5.72 28.25 7.65
CA ASP A 448 5.50 27.12 8.55
C ASP A 448 6.38 25.90 8.21
N THR A 449 6.25 24.82 8.99
CA THR A 449 7.09 23.61 8.94
C THR A 449 6.38 22.41 8.31
N GLN A 450 5.36 22.65 7.47
CA GLN A 450 4.69 21.60 6.68
C GLN A 450 5.45 21.30 5.37
N TRP A 451 4.95 20.29 4.65
CA TRP A 451 5.39 19.98 3.29
C TRP A 451 4.73 20.92 2.28
N HIS A 452 5.54 21.62 1.50
CA HIS A 452 5.10 22.38 0.33
C HIS A 452 5.75 21.82 -0.94
N HIS A 453 5.02 21.86 -2.04
CA HIS A 453 5.55 21.55 -3.36
C HIS A 453 5.91 22.83 -4.10
N VAL A 454 7.15 22.94 -4.55
CA VAL A 454 7.65 24.10 -5.30
C VAL A 454 8.01 23.68 -6.73
N ALA A 455 7.55 24.45 -7.71
CA ALA A 455 7.93 24.22 -9.11
C ALA A 455 8.17 25.52 -9.87
N PHE A 456 9.30 25.57 -10.58
CA PHE A 456 9.68 26.65 -11.48
C PHE A 456 9.64 26.15 -12.93
N VAL A 457 8.83 26.79 -13.78
CA VAL A 457 8.71 26.51 -15.21
C VAL A 457 9.24 27.70 -16.00
N TRP A 458 10.04 27.47 -17.05
CA TRP A 458 10.61 28.55 -17.86
C TRP A 458 10.80 28.17 -19.34
N ASN A 459 10.42 29.08 -20.24
CA ASN A 459 10.50 28.90 -21.70
C ASN A 459 11.60 29.75 -22.38
N GLY A 460 12.48 30.38 -21.61
CA GLY A 460 13.56 31.24 -22.12
C GLY A 460 13.19 32.73 -22.22
N THR A 461 11.91 33.07 -22.08
CA THR A 461 11.41 34.47 -22.13
C THR A 461 10.41 34.81 -21.04
N THR A 462 9.71 33.80 -20.52
CA THR A 462 8.63 33.90 -19.53
C THR A 462 8.83 32.80 -18.50
N ALA A 463 8.76 33.16 -17.22
CA ALA A 463 8.87 32.26 -16.09
C ALA A 463 7.55 32.19 -15.33
N TRP A 464 7.28 31.02 -14.73
CA TRP A 464 6.15 30.75 -13.85
C TRP A 464 6.67 30.06 -12.59
N MET A 465 6.26 30.56 -11.42
CA MET A 465 6.50 29.93 -10.13
C MET A 465 5.18 29.35 -9.62
N TYR A 466 5.20 28.10 -9.17
CA TYR A 466 4.07 27.39 -8.61
C TYR A 466 4.37 26.95 -7.17
N ILE A 467 3.41 27.17 -6.28
CA ILE A 467 3.42 26.68 -4.90
C ILE A 467 2.18 25.80 -4.72
N ASP A 468 2.36 24.59 -4.18
CA ASP A 468 1.29 23.61 -3.94
C ASP A 468 0.39 23.34 -5.15
N GLY A 469 1.04 23.27 -6.31
CA GLY A 469 0.43 23.03 -7.61
C GLY A 469 -0.50 24.14 -8.09
N LEU A 470 -0.44 25.34 -7.49
CA LEU A 470 -1.15 26.54 -7.92
C LEU A 470 -0.14 27.53 -8.52
N LEU A 471 -0.55 28.28 -9.55
CA LEU A 471 0.30 29.33 -10.12
C LEU A 471 0.35 30.50 -9.13
N ASP A 472 1.55 30.79 -8.63
CA ASP A 472 1.81 31.78 -7.59
C ASP A 472 2.41 33.08 -8.18
N ASN A 473 3.28 32.98 -9.18
CA ASN A 473 3.80 34.14 -9.92
C ASN A 473 4.09 33.83 -11.39
N THR A 474 3.96 34.83 -12.26
CA THR A 474 4.28 34.74 -13.70
C THR A 474 4.84 36.07 -14.21
N GLY A 475 5.85 36.04 -15.08
CA GLY A 475 6.43 37.26 -15.64
C GLY A 475 7.50 37.05 -16.69
N ALA A 476 7.90 38.15 -17.34
CA ALA A 476 8.99 38.15 -18.29
C ALA A 476 10.33 37.87 -17.58
N PHE A 477 11.07 36.89 -18.07
CA PHE A 477 12.37 36.48 -17.55
C PHE A 477 13.21 36.01 -18.74
N SER A 478 13.94 36.94 -19.35
CA SER A 478 14.62 36.75 -20.64
C SER A 478 16.14 36.80 -20.45
N HIS A 479 16.69 35.69 -19.98
CA HIS A 479 18.10 35.51 -19.66
C HIS A 479 18.63 34.21 -20.30
N THR A 480 19.93 34.00 -20.25
CA THR A 480 20.59 32.80 -20.75
C THR A 480 21.21 32.00 -19.61
N VAL A 481 21.04 30.68 -19.65
CA VAL A 481 21.78 29.75 -18.77
C VAL A 481 23.15 29.50 -19.39
N PRO A 482 24.25 29.87 -18.71
CA PRO A 482 25.59 29.52 -19.20
C PRO A 482 25.82 28.02 -19.01
N TYR A 483 26.60 27.42 -19.91
CA TYR A 483 27.10 26.06 -19.75
C TYR A 483 28.56 26.08 -19.28
N SER A 484 28.85 25.41 -18.15
CA SER A 484 30.19 25.34 -17.59
C SER A 484 30.58 23.95 -17.05
N GLY A 485 29.78 22.92 -17.34
CA GLY A 485 30.08 21.52 -17.01
C GLY A 485 30.00 21.23 -15.51
N ASN A 486 29.17 21.98 -14.78
CA ASN A 486 29.16 21.99 -13.33
C ASN A 486 28.27 20.90 -12.73
N ASN A 487 28.68 20.36 -11.57
CA ASN A 487 27.89 19.34 -10.87
C ASN A 487 26.56 19.91 -10.37
N LEU A 488 25.51 19.09 -10.48
CA LEU A 488 24.21 19.32 -9.85
C LEU A 488 24.24 18.84 -8.38
N TYR A 489 23.74 19.68 -7.48
CA TYR A 489 23.57 19.39 -6.07
C TYR A 489 22.12 19.57 -5.63
N ILE A 490 21.63 18.69 -4.76
CA ILE A 490 20.32 18.78 -4.10
C ILE A 490 20.56 19.09 -2.61
N GLY A 491 19.84 20.08 -2.08
CA GLY A 491 19.93 20.54 -0.69
C GLY A 491 21.23 21.26 -0.31
N TRP A 492 22.12 21.58 -1.25
CA TRP A 492 23.46 22.11 -0.93
C TRP A 492 24.02 23.11 -1.94
N ASP A 493 24.66 24.15 -1.43
CA ASP A 493 25.51 25.06 -2.20
C ASP A 493 26.97 24.73 -1.90
N VAL A 494 27.64 24.08 -2.84
CA VAL A 494 29.02 23.60 -2.68
C VAL A 494 30.06 24.73 -2.58
N GLN A 495 29.71 25.95 -2.97
CA GLN A 495 30.57 27.13 -2.88
C GLN A 495 30.34 27.92 -1.58
N TYR A 496 29.12 27.91 -1.06
CA TYR A 496 28.72 28.63 0.14
C TYR A 496 28.12 27.68 1.19
N ALA A 497 28.98 27.05 1.97
CA ALA A 497 28.61 26.07 3.00
C ALA A 497 27.59 26.59 4.05
N ASN A 498 27.40 27.90 4.18
CA ASN A 498 26.37 28.51 5.03
C ASN A 498 24.98 28.61 4.37
N ARG A 499 24.78 28.01 3.19
CA ARG A 499 23.52 27.99 2.41
C ARG A 499 22.88 26.60 2.27
N GLY A 500 23.36 25.57 2.98
CA GLY A 500 22.74 24.24 2.94
C GLY A 500 21.26 24.24 3.37
N TRP A 501 20.48 23.28 2.87
CA TRP A 501 19.09 23.04 3.29
C TRP A 501 19.04 22.61 4.76
N ARG A 502 17.93 22.94 5.42
CA ARG A 502 17.62 22.48 6.77
C ARG A 502 16.16 22.05 6.87
N GLY A 503 15.98 20.81 7.29
CA GLY A 503 14.73 20.08 7.14
C GLY A 503 14.86 19.03 6.04
N GLU A 504 13.77 18.77 5.34
CA GLU A 504 13.59 17.62 4.45
C GLU A 504 13.36 18.08 3.01
N ILE A 505 13.85 17.31 2.04
CA ILE A 505 13.54 17.45 0.61
C ILE A 505 13.14 16.08 0.08
N ASP A 506 12.13 16.06 -0.78
CA ASP A 506 11.57 14.87 -1.37
C ASP A 506 11.16 15.08 -2.84
N GLU A 507 10.96 13.97 -3.58
CA GLU A 507 10.33 13.95 -4.91
C GLU A 507 10.90 15.01 -5.89
N VAL A 508 12.23 15.02 -6.05
CA VAL A 508 12.93 16.04 -6.84
C VAL A 508 12.87 15.67 -8.32
N ALA A 509 12.23 16.48 -9.15
CA ALA A 509 12.08 16.25 -10.59
C ALA A 509 12.64 17.41 -11.44
N ILE A 510 13.31 17.06 -12.53
CA ILE A 510 13.95 17.98 -13.48
C ILE A 510 13.56 17.58 -14.90
N PHE A 511 12.94 18.52 -15.63
CA PHE A 511 12.54 18.36 -17.03
C PHE A 511 13.32 19.31 -17.92
N ASN A 512 13.70 18.84 -19.12
CA ASN A 512 14.36 19.65 -20.16
C ASN A 512 13.36 20.40 -21.07
N ARG A 513 12.14 20.62 -20.57
CA ARG A 513 11.06 21.36 -21.24
C ARG A 513 10.20 22.09 -20.21
N ILE A 514 9.33 22.97 -20.69
CA ILE A 514 8.19 23.44 -19.89
C ILE A 514 7.17 22.31 -19.66
N LEU A 515 6.69 22.22 -18.43
CA LEU A 515 5.41 21.60 -18.10
C LEU A 515 4.30 22.65 -18.16
N ASN A 516 3.14 22.29 -18.68
CA ASN A 516 1.95 23.12 -18.55
C ASN A 516 1.33 23.02 -17.15
N SER A 517 0.38 23.91 -16.81
CA SER A 517 -0.21 23.96 -15.47
C SER A 517 -0.96 22.68 -15.07
N CYS A 518 -1.53 21.92 -16.01
CA CYS A 518 -2.14 20.62 -15.74
C CYS A 518 -1.09 19.54 -15.47
N GLU A 519 0.05 19.57 -16.16
CA GLU A 519 1.19 18.68 -15.90
C GLU A 519 1.80 18.97 -14.52
N VAL A 520 2.08 20.24 -14.20
CA VAL A 520 2.54 20.66 -12.86
C VAL A 520 1.52 20.26 -11.78
N ARG A 521 0.22 20.43 -12.03
CA ARG A 521 -0.82 20.00 -11.10
C ARG A 521 -0.90 18.49 -10.96
N SER A 522 -0.62 17.72 -12.01
CA SER A 522 -0.61 16.26 -11.95
C SER A 522 0.56 15.73 -11.11
N VAL A 523 1.76 16.31 -11.25
CA VAL A 523 2.95 15.98 -10.45
C VAL A 523 2.82 16.46 -8.99
N TYR A 524 2.14 17.59 -8.76
CA TYR A 524 1.76 17.99 -7.40
C TYR A 524 0.73 17.04 -6.77
N ASN A 525 -0.33 16.70 -7.51
CA ASN A 525 -1.47 15.98 -6.94
C ASN A 525 -1.14 14.53 -6.60
N VAL A 526 -0.11 13.91 -7.22
CA VAL A 526 0.09 12.44 -7.38
C VAL A 526 -0.46 11.62 -6.21
N PRO A 527 -1.72 11.14 -6.31
CA PRO A 527 -2.22 10.12 -5.43
C PRO A 527 -1.78 8.80 -6.08
N CYS A 528 -0.71 8.23 -5.53
CA CYS A 528 -0.12 6.96 -5.97
C CYS A 528 -1.18 5.91 -6.36
N HIS A 529 -1.23 5.56 -7.65
CA HIS A 529 -2.33 4.78 -8.22
C HIS A 529 -2.47 3.38 -7.61
N ASP A 530 -1.36 2.81 -7.11
CA ASP A 530 -1.25 1.47 -6.55
C ASP A 530 -0.92 1.45 -5.04
N GLY A 531 -1.19 2.53 -4.29
CA GLY A 531 -1.11 2.52 -2.82
C GLY A 531 0.26 2.82 -2.18
N CYS A 532 1.13 3.61 -2.84
CA CYS A 532 2.45 3.97 -2.28
C CYS A 532 2.40 4.81 -0.98
N GLU A 533 1.33 5.59 -0.72
CA GLU A 533 1.07 6.25 0.58
C GLU A 533 0.40 5.32 1.61
N ALA A 534 -0.12 4.15 1.19
CA ALA A 534 -0.82 3.24 2.08
C ALA A 534 0.16 2.47 2.96
N LEU A 535 -0.23 2.24 4.21
CA LEU A 535 0.47 1.35 5.13
C LEU A 535 0.33 -0.12 4.70
N ALA A 536 -0.83 -0.49 4.18
CA ALA A 536 -1.11 -1.79 3.56
C ALA A 536 -2.21 -1.62 2.51
N PHE A 537 -2.13 -2.33 1.39
CA PHE A 537 -3.11 -2.27 0.31
C PHE A 537 -3.24 -3.64 -0.37
N TRP A 538 -4.39 -4.29 -0.16
CA TRP A 538 -4.76 -5.55 -0.81
C TRP A 538 -5.87 -5.26 -1.84
N PRO A 539 -5.56 -5.23 -3.15
CA PRO A 539 -6.57 -5.04 -4.20
C PRO A 539 -7.57 -6.19 -4.26
N LEU A 540 -7.12 -7.40 -3.89
CA LEU A 540 -7.88 -8.65 -3.98
C LEU A 540 -8.14 -9.12 -5.44
N ASP A 541 -7.25 -8.74 -6.36
CA ASP A 541 -7.11 -9.24 -7.75
C ASP A 541 -6.80 -10.76 -7.78
N SER A 542 -7.74 -11.61 -7.36
CA SER A 542 -7.62 -13.07 -7.11
C SER A 542 -6.60 -13.50 -6.04
N HIS A 543 -5.78 -12.56 -5.56
CA HIS A 543 -4.72 -12.81 -4.58
C HIS A 543 -4.68 -11.72 -3.49
N PRO A 544 -4.40 -12.07 -2.23
CA PRO A 544 -4.24 -11.15 -1.11
C PRO A 544 -2.82 -10.56 -1.03
N TYR A 545 -2.18 -10.27 -2.17
CA TYR A 545 -0.86 -9.64 -2.17
C TYR A 545 -0.99 -8.17 -1.80
N ASP A 546 -0.13 -7.73 -0.88
CA ASP A 546 0.02 -6.32 -0.54
C ASP A 546 0.81 -5.61 -1.64
N LYS A 547 0.21 -4.56 -2.22
CA LYS A 547 0.86 -3.68 -3.21
C LYS A 547 1.36 -2.36 -2.60
N SER A 548 1.23 -2.17 -1.28
CA SER A 548 1.61 -0.93 -0.61
C SER A 548 3.10 -0.57 -0.77
N GLY A 549 3.39 0.74 -0.73
CA GLY A 549 4.77 1.24 -0.76
C GLY A 549 5.58 0.91 0.49
N PHE A 550 4.91 0.72 1.64
CA PHE A 550 5.55 0.63 2.97
C PHE A 550 6.02 -0.79 3.35
N SER A 551 6.59 -1.52 2.38
CA SER A 551 7.11 -2.88 2.55
C SER A 551 8.38 -2.95 3.41
N LYS A 552 8.24 -3.00 4.74
CA LYS A 552 9.35 -3.17 5.72
C LYS A 552 10.19 -4.44 5.50
N THR A 553 9.64 -5.46 4.86
CA THR A 553 10.34 -6.65 4.35
C THR A 553 9.66 -7.10 3.07
N GLY A 554 10.43 -7.51 2.04
CA GLY A 554 10.06 -7.54 0.62
C GLY A 554 8.92 -8.47 0.12
N ASN A 555 7.91 -8.76 0.93
CA ASN A 555 6.61 -9.32 0.53
C ASN A 555 5.42 -8.45 1.03
N GLY A 556 5.69 -7.28 1.61
CA GLY A 556 4.67 -6.41 2.23
C GLY A 556 3.87 -7.10 3.35
N TYR A 557 2.65 -6.60 3.58
CA TYR A 557 1.67 -7.17 4.50
C TYR A 557 0.78 -8.26 3.86
N SER A 558 1.26 -8.91 2.78
CA SER A 558 0.52 -9.94 2.03
C SER A 558 -0.08 -11.01 2.94
N GLY A 559 -1.31 -11.45 2.63
CA GLY A 559 -2.02 -12.46 3.41
C GLY A 559 -1.95 -13.87 2.85
N SER A 560 -2.40 -14.85 3.64
CA SER A 560 -2.72 -16.20 3.17
C SER A 560 -4.24 -16.37 3.00
N ILE A 561 -4.65 -17.04 1.92
CA ILE A 561 -6.06 -17.35 1.66
C ILE A 561 -6.46 -18.56 2.50
N VAL A 562 -7.57 -18.48 3.22
CA VAL A 562 -8.22 -19.65 3.84
C VAL A 562 -9.70 -19.66 3.41
N GLY A 563 -10.08 -20.59 2.53
CA GLY A 563 -11.46 -20.81 2.08
C GLY A 563 -12.02 -19.79 1.08
N ALA A 564 -11.64 -18.51 1.19
CA ALA A 564 -12.09 -17.46 0.27
C ALA A 564 -11.66 -17.74 -1.18
N LEU A 565 -12.54 -17.41 -2.15
CA LEU A 565 -12.35 -17.73 -3.57
C LEU A 565 -12.40 -16.47 -4.45
N PRO A 566 -11.62 -16.36 -5.53
CA PRO A 566 -11.73 -15.24 -6.47
C PRO A 566 -13.15 -15.04 -6.99
N GLY A 567 -13.58 -13.79 -7.11
CA GLY A 567 -14.93 -13.37 -7.50
C GLY A 567 -14.95 -12.24 -8.51
N GLN A 568 -16.13 -11.96 -9.03
CA GLN A 568 -16.37 -10.84 -9.94
C GLN A 568 -16.46 -9.51 -9.19
N ASP A 569 -15.76 -8.48 -9.63
CA ASP A 569 -15.65 -7.15 -9.00
C ASP A 569 -16.90 -6.25 -9.15
N ARG A 570 -16.72 -4.95 -8.88
CA ARG A 570 -17.71 -3.88 -9.06
C ARG A 570 -17.93 -3.40 -10.50
N PHE A 571 -17.13 -3.87 -11.45
CA PHE A 571 -17.21 -3.54 -12.88
C PHE A 571 -17.70 -4.72 -13.74
N GLY A 572 -17.85 -5.90 -13.16
CA GLY A 572 -18.28 -7.13 -13.84
C GLY A 572 -17.12 -8.03 -14.28
N CYS A 573 -15.89 -7.75 -13.83
CA CYS A 573 -14.69 -8.49 -14.18
C CYS A 573 -14.47 -9.67 -13.23
N ASP A 574 -14.54 -10.89 -13.76
CA ASP A 574 -14.22 -12.12 -13.01
C ASP A 574 -12.76 -12.09 -12.51
N TYR A 575 -12.53 -12.72 -11.35
CA TYR A 575 -11.23 -12.82 -10.67
C TYR A 575 -10.65 -11.49 -10.15
N MET A 576 -11.36 -10.36 -10.26
CA MET A 576 -10.89 -9.04 -9.80
C MET A 576 -11.39 -8.66 -8.38
N SER A 577 -11.80 -9.64 -7.58
CA SER A 577 -12.17 -9.47 -6.16
C SER A 577 -12.04 -10.81 -5.42
N MET A 578 -12.23 -10.84 -4.09
CA MET A 578 -12.33 -12.08 -3.31
C MET A 578 -13.72 -12.27 -2.70
N SER A 579 -14.20 -13.51 -2.74
CA SER A 579 -15.53 -13.97 -2.29
C SER A 579 -15.43 -14.77 -0.99
N PHE A 580 -16.41 -14.59 -0.11
CA PHE A 580 -16.49 -15.22 1.21
C PHE A 580 -17.90 -15.83 1.40
N SER A 581 -17.96 -17.12 1.72
CA SER A 581 -19.18 -17.91 1.91
C SER A 581 -19.91 -17.65 3.23
N GLY A 582 -19.28 -16.94 4.18
CA GLY A 582 -19.79 -16.77 5.53
C GLY A 582 -19.53 -17.93 6.49
N SER A 583 -18.67 -18.90 6.13
CA SER A 583 -18.41 -20.10 6.93
C SER A 583 -16.93 -20.56 6.88
N GLY A 584 -16.06 -19.90 7.64
CA GLY A 584 -14.63 -20.26 7.77
C GLY A 584 -13.69 -19.38 6.93
N ASP A 585 -14.22 -18.80 5.87
CA ASP A 585 -13.47 -18.04 4.87
C ASP A 585 -12.88 -16.75 5.43
N ARG A 586 -11.60 -16.53 5.14
CA ARG A 586 -10.85 -15.34 5.52
C ARG A 586 -9.56 -15.21 4.71
N ILE A 587 -8.92 -14.06 4.85
CA ILE A 587 -7.52 -13.85 4.49
C ILE A 587 -6.78 -13.48 5.78
N GLU A 588 -5.75 -14.25 6.13
CA GLU A 588 -4.91 -13.94 7.29
C GLU A 588 -3.78 -13.02 6.85
N THR A 589 -3.86 -11.72 7.15
CA THR A 589 -2.83 -10.74 6.74
C THR A 589 -1.65 -10.73 7.69
N ALA A 590 -0.48 -10.29 7.23
CA ALA A 590 0.65 -10.07 8.13
C ALA A 590 0.49 -8.82 9.02
N PHE A 591 -0.46 -7.93 8.74
CA PHE A 591 -0.62 -6.61 9.37
C PHE A 591 -1.16 -6.69 10.81
N ASN A 592 -0.38 -6.22 11.79
CA ASN A 592 -0.76 -6.11 13.20
C ASN A 592 -0.87 -4.62 13.60
N PRO A 593 -2.07 -4.13 13.97
CA PRO A 593 -2.31 -2.71 14.24
C PRO A 593 -1.51 -2.17 15.45
N LYS A 594 -0.99 -3.06 16.31
CA LYS A 594 -0.19 -2.68 17.48
C LYS A 594 1.31 -2.64 17.22
N THR A 595 1.89 -3.65 16.57
CA THR A 595 3.36 -3.71 16.39
C THR A 595 3.86 -2.82 15.25
N ASP A 596 3.03 -2.60 14.23
CA ASP A 596 3.53 -2.13 12.95
C ASP A 596 3.50 -0.59 12.85
N VAL A 597 2.51 0.03 13.48
CA VAL A 597 2.36 1.49 13.64
C VAL A 597 1.91 1.90 15.06
N ASN A 598 1.43 0.97 15.88
CA ASN A 598 0.85 1.22 17.19
C ASN A 598 -0.32 2.22 17.17
N PHE A 599 -1.44 1.78 16.62
CA PHE A 599 -2.72 2.47 16.76
C PHE A 599 -3.23 2.56 18.22
N GLY A 600 -2.48 2.04 19.21
CA GLY A 600 -2.90 1.99 20.61
C GLY A 600 -2.92 3.34 21.35
N ASP A 601 -2.14 4.31 20.90
CA ASP A 601 -1.82 5.53 21.67
C ASP A 601 -2.38 6.81 20.99
N ASN A 602 -3.67 6.77 20.62
CA ASN A 602 -4.37 7.81 19.84
C ASN A 602 -3.71 8.15 18.48
N HIS A 603 -2.92 7.23 17.92
CA HIS A 603 -2.33 7.40 16.60
C HIS A 603 -3.44 7.45 15.53
N PRO A 604 -3.49 8.47 14.66
CA PRO A 604 -4.50 8.56 13.62
C PRO A 604 -4.33 7.43 12.58
N PHE A 605 -5.43 7.03 11.93
CA PHE A 605 -5.43 5.98 10.91
C PHE A 605 -6.61 6.12 9.95
N THR A 606 -6.57 5.40 8.84
CA THR A 606 -7.74 5.16 7.98
C THR A 606 -7.76 3.72 7.52
N VAL A 607 -8.94 3.12 7.44
CA VAL A 607 -9.19 1.86 6.72
C VAL A 607 -10.30 2.12 5.71
N ALA A 608 -10.10 1.76 4.44
CA ALA A 608 -11.14 1.83 3.42
C ALA A 608 -11.18 0.54 2.58
N MET A 609 -12.32 0.23 1.98
CA MET A 609 -12.54 -0.98 1.17
C MET A 609 -13.81 -0.88 0.32
N TRP A 610 -13.90 -1.71 -0.72
CA TRP A 610 -15.15 -1.99 -1.41
C TRP A 610 -15.75 -3.32 -0.92
N LEU A 611 -17.07 -3.35 -0.75
CA LEU A 611 -17.82 -4.50 -0.24
C LEU A 611 -19.08 -4.79 -1.06
N TYR A 612 -19.36 -6.07 -1.28
CA TYR A 612 -20.63 -6.59 -1.80
C TYR A 612 -21.20 -7.61 -0.82
N PRO A 613 -21.86 -7.19 0.28
CA PRO A 613 -22.43 -8.13 1.25
C PRO A 613 -23.67 -8.83 0.64
N THR A 614 -23.70 -10.16 0.58
CA THR A 614 -24.88 -10.90 0.11
C THR A 614 -25.90 -11.14 1.22
N SER A 615 -25.47 -11.10 2.49
CA SER A 615 -26.34 -11.00 3.67
C SER A 615 -25.73 -10.02 4.68
N VAL A 616 -26.51 -9.02 5.08
CA VAL A 616 -26.06 -7.93 5.95
C VAL A 616 -26.30 -8.18 7.44
N SER A 617 -27.22 -9.09 7.78
CA SER A 617 -27.60 -9.43 9.15
C SER A 617 -27.30 -10.91 9.50
N GLY A 618 -27.61 -11.30 10.75
CA GLY A 618 -27.48 -12.66 11.26
C GLY A 618 -26.48 -12.81 12.42
N THR A 619 -26.49 -13.99 13.05
CA THR A 619 -25.61 -14.33 14.18
C THR A 619 -24.61 -15.44 13.77
N PRO A 620 -23.30 -15.29 14.02
CA PRO A 620 -22.60 -14.13 14.58
C PRO A 620 -22.53 -12.94 13.60
N TRP A 621 -21.99 -11.80 14.07
CA TRP A 621 -21.77 -10.58 13.29
C TRP A 621 -21.01 -10.82 11.98
N ARG A 622 -21.14 -9.89 11.03
CA ARG A 622 -20.54 -9.93 9.69
C ARG A 622 -19.36 -8.96 9.60
N LEU A 623 -18.15 -9.43 9.91
CA LEU A 623 -16.96 -8.56 9.97
C LEU A 623 -16.04 -8.79 8.75
N PRO A 624 -16.04 -7.91 7.73
CA PRO A 624 -15.09 -7.96 6.63
C PRO A 624 -13.65 -7.64 7.06
N PHE A 625 -13.43 -7.00 8.20
CA PHE A 625 -12.10 -6.59 8.63
C PHE A 625 -12.00 -6.62 10.16
N GLY A 626 -10.98 -7.30 10.70
CA GLY A 626 -10.47 -6.92 12.01
C GLY A 626 -9.71 -7.95 12.84
N SER A 627 -9.46 -7.51 14.07
CA SER A 627 -8.71 -8.17 15.12
C SER A 627 -9.34 -7.88 16.49
N TRP A 628 -9.28 -8.84 17.41
CA TRP A 628 -9.90 -8.75 18.72
C TRP A 628 -9.21 -9.64 19.76
N ARG A 629 -9.03 -9.13 20.99
CA ARG A 629 -8.61 -9.94 22.15
C ARG A 629 -9.48 -9.62 23.38
N PRO A 630 -9.63 -10.58 24.32
CA PRO A 630 -10.26 -10.30 25.61
C PRO A 630 -9.56 -9.15 26.35
N GLY A 631 -10.29 -8.46 27.23
CA GLY A 631 -9.72 -7.36 28.02
C GLY A 631 -9.72 -6.00 27.31
N ASN A 632 -10.81 -5.66 26.62
CA ASN A 632 -11.02 -4.36 25.98
C ASN A 632 -10.02 -4.01 24.84
N LEU A 633 -9.56 -4.99 24.08
CA LEU A 633 -8.70 -4.77 22.91
C LEU A 633 -9.49 -5.04 21.62
N ARG A 634 -9.73 -4.00 20.81
CA ARG A 634 -10.54 -4.06 19.58
C ARG A 634 -9.87 -3.30 18.42
N PHE A 635 -9.94 -3.86 17.22
CA PHE A 635 -9.69 -3.15 15.97
C PHE A 635 -10.45 -3.84 14.83
N TYR A 636 -11.74 -3.52 14.65
CA TYR A 636 -12.62 -4.19 13.68
C TYR A 636 -13.72 -3.28 13.12
N PHE A 637 -14.24 -3.66 11.95
CA PHE A 637 -15.34 -3.02 11.24
C PHE A 637 -16.27 -4.07 10.61
N GLY A 638 -17.58 -3.78 10.49
CA GLY A 638 -18.54 -4.64 9.80
C GLY A 638 -19.99 -4.37 10.13
N ALA A 639 -20.86 -5.38 10.07
CA ALA A 639 -22.28 -5.29 10.39
C ALA A 639 -22.70 -6.21 11.55
N GLU A 640 -23.61 -5.72 12.39
CA GLU A 640 -24.09 -6.45 13.58
C GLU A 640 -25.24 -7.41 13.27
N ALA A 641 -25.78 -8.08 14.30
CA ALA A 641 -26.80 -9.10 14.11
C ALA A 641 -28.12 -8.59 13.53
N ALA A 642 -28.49 -7.34 13.81
CA ALA A 642 -29.64 -6.67 13.20
C ALA A 642 -29.36 -6.09 11.80
N GLY A 643 -28.10 -6.03 11.37
CA GLY A 643 -27.69 -5.52 10.06
C GLY A 643 -27.28 -4.05 10.01
N HIS A 644 -27.10 -3.37 11.13
CA HIS A 644 -26.49 -2.03 11.17
C HIS A 644 -24.95 -2.11 11.09
N TRP A 645 -24.29 -1.04 10.65
CA TRP A 645 -22.83 -0.93 10.71
C TRP A 645 -22.36 -0.87 12.18
N LEU A 646 -21.26 -1.55 12.49
CA LEU A 646 -20.55 -1.43 13.77
C LEU A 646 -19.03 -1.36 13.57
N TRP A 647 -18.37 -0.83 14.60
CA TRP A 647 -16.91 -0.76 14.68
C TRP A 647 -16.44 -0.98 16.12
N GLY A 648 -15.15 -1.29 16.28
CA GLY A 648 -14.51 -1.34 17.58
C GLY A 648 -13.04 -0.97 17.50
N TYR A 649 -12.63 0.00 18.33
CA TYR A 649 -11.26 0.49 18.45
C TYR A 649 -10.94 0.69 19.94
N GLY A 650 -9.83 0.12 20.39
CA GLY A 650 -9.42 0.17 21.79
C GLY A 650 -10.50 -0.34 22.74
N ASP A 651 -10.69 0.40 23.84
CA ASP A 651 -11.65 0.06 24.89
C ASP A 651 -13.14 0.17 24.49
N ALA A 652 -13.46 0.73 23.34
CA ALA A 652 -14.83 1.04 22.90
C ALA A 652 -15.24 0.40 21.56
N SER A 653 -16.56 0.36 21.35
CA SER A 653 -17.20 -0.11 20.12
C SER A 653 -18.60 0.48 20.04
N ASN A 654 -19.04 0.88 18.85
CA ASN A 654 -20.37 1.44 18.66
C ASN A 654 -21.05 0.89 17.39
N THR A 655 -22.37 0.99 17.37
CA THR A 655 -23.25 0.61 16.26
C THR A 655 -23.97 1.86 15.75
N LEU A 656 -24.01 2.06 14.43
CA LEU A 656 -24.68 3.18 13.79
C LEU A 656 -26.20 2.88 13.64
N THR A 657 -27.00 3.89 13.33
CA THR A 657 -28.45 3.72 13.04
C THR A 657 -28.74 3.18 11.63
N VAL A 658 -27.71 3.01 10.80
CA VAL A 658 -27.77 2.63 9.39
C VAL A 658 -26.87 1.43 9.10
N GLY A 659 -27.18 0.68 8.04
CA GLY A 659 -26.53 -0.59 7.70
C GLY A 659 -25.98 -0.68 6.28
N PRO A 660 -25.34 -1.80 5.92
CA PRO A 660 -24.94 -2.09 4.55
C PRO A 660 -26.16 -2.40 3.67
N THR A 661 -26.01 -2.22 2.36
CA THR A 661 -26.99 -2.60 1.34
C THR A 661 -26.68 -4.01 0.83
N ALA A 662 -27.59 -4.96 1.05
CA ALA A 662 -27.41 -6.32 0.56
C ALA A 662 -27.43 -6.37 -0.98
N ASN A 663 -26.52 -7.13 -1.57
CA ASN A 663 -26.41 -7.39 -3.01
C ASN A 663 -26.14 -6.13 -3.88
N ALA A 664 -25.54 -5.10 -3.29
CA ALA A 664 -24.97 -3.95 -3.99
C ALA A 664 -23.49 -3.80 -3.63
N TRP A 665 -22.69 -3.24 -4.55
CA TRP A 665 -21.34 -2.79 -4.21
C TRP A 665 -21.43 -1.46 -3.46
N GLN A 666 -20.63 -1.31 -2.41
CA GLN A 666 -20.51 -0.10 -1.61
C GLN A 666 -19.05 0.17 -1.30
N PHE A 667 -18.65 1.43 -1.36
CA PHE A 667 -17.39 1.88 -0.78
C PHE A 667 -17.62 2.21 0.70
N VAL A 668 -16.67 1.86 1.57
CA VAL A 668 -16.70 2.24 2.97
C VAL A 668 -15.33 2.75 3.39
N ALA A 669 -15.31 3.80 4.23
CA ALA A 669 -14.09 4.27 4.87
C ALA A 669 -14.32 4.63 6.33
N TRP A 670 -13.37 4.23 7.15
CA TRP A 670 -13.32 4.41 8.60
C TRP A 670 -12.05 5.19 8.92
N THR A 671 -12.19 6.45 9.36
CA THR A 671 -11.05 7.32 9.68
C THR A 671 -11.01 7.65 11.17
N PHE A 672 -9.81 7.79 11.72
CA PHE A 672 -9.56 8.33 13.05
C PHE A 672 -8.49 9.41 12.97
N ASP A 673 -8.78 10.61 13.45
CA ASP A 673 -7.88 11.77 13.40
C ASP A 673 -7.11 12.05 14.71
N GLY A 674 -7.15 11.11 15.66
CA GLY A 674 -6.57 11.26 16.99
C GLY A 674 -7.53 11.83 18.04
N SER A 675 -8.70 12.35 17.63
CA SER A 675 -9.77 12.80 18.54
C SER A 675 -11.16 12.27 18.15
N TYR A 676 -11.42 12.06 16.86
CA TYR A 676 -12.72 11.71 16.31
C TYR A 676 -12.65 10.51 15.37
N VAL A 677 -13.64 9.61 15.47
CA VAL A 677 -13.81 8.44 14.62
C VAL A 677 -14.98 8.67 13.66
N LYS A 678 -14.70 8.73 12.36
CA LYS A 678 -15.66 9.10 11.30
C LYS A 678 -15.93 7.95 10.35
N PHE A 679 -17.17 7.86 9.86
CA PHE A 679 -17.62 6.80 8.96
C PHE A 679 -18.18 7.37 7.66
N TYR A 680 -17.59 6.97 6.54
CA TYR A 680 -18.02 7.34 5.21
C TYR A 680 -18.53 6.11 4.47
N VAL A 681 -19.65 6.24 3.77
CA VAL A 681 -20.13 5.21 2.83
C VAL A 681 -20.44 5.86 1.49
N GLY A 682 -19.96 5.23 0.41
CA GLY A 682 -20.22 5.63 -0.96
C GLY A 682 -21.05 4.59 -1.71
N ASP A 683 -21.89 5.05 -2.63
CA ASP A 683 -22.68 4.22 -3.53
C ASP A 683 -22.00 4.09 -4.91
N ASN A 684 -22.67 3.51 -5.90
CA ASN A 684 -22.16 3.46 -7.28
C ASN A 684 -22.52 4.72 -8.11
N SER A 685 -23.08 5.78 -7.51
CA SER A 685 -23.64 6.95 -8.21
C SER A 685 -22.71 8.17 -8.21
N GLY A 686 -21.51 8.06 -7.65
CA GLY A 686 -20.54 9.15 -7.53
C GLY A 686 -20.56 9.90 -6.18
N ASN A 687 -21.36 9.44 -5.21
CA ASN A 687 -21.58 10.12 -3.93
C ASN A 687 -20.92 9.40 -2.75
N ILE A 688 -20.55 10.16 -1.72
CA ILE A 688 -20.16 9.65 -0.40
C ILE A 688 -20.91 10.44 0.66
N THR A 689 -21.39 9.75 1.69
CA THR A 689 -22.05 10.36 2.85
C THR A 689 -21.24 10.05 4.12
N LEU A 690 -20.93 11.09 4.90
CA LEU A 690 -20.50 10.94 6.29
C LEU A 690 -21.71 10.50 7.13
N LEU A 691 -21.66 9.30 7.70
CA LEU A 691 -22.77 8.69 8.44
C LEU A 691 -22.77 9.07 9.93
N ASP A 692 -21.59 9.20 10.54
CA ASP A 692 -21.44 9.61 11.94
C ASP A 692 -20.01 10.11 12.23
N ASP A 693 -19.86 10.89 13.31
CA ASP A 693 -18.62 11.52 13.77
C ASP A 693 -18.51 11.41 15.31
N PHE A 694 -17.86 10.33 15.77
CA PHE A 694 -17.78 9.98 17.19
C PHE A 694 -16.58 10.64 17.86
N ASP A 695 -16.89 11.52 18.83
CA ASP A 695 -15.92 12.03 19.80
C ASP A 695 -15.34 10.86 20.63
N PHE A 696 -14.04 10.65 20.47
CA PHE A 696 -13.27 9.58 21.12
C PHE A 696 -12.34 10.11 22.22
N THR A 697 -12.47 11.39 22.59
CA THR A 697 -11.54 12.03 23.51
C THR A 697 -11.61 11.45 24.92
N GLY A 698 -10.46 11.02 25.44
CA GLY A 698 -10.34 10.44 26.79
C GLY A 698 -10.56 8.92 26.88
N HIS A 699 -10.77 8.23 25.75
CA HIS A 699 -10.68 6.76 25.67
C HIS A 699 -9.23 6.28 25.74
N THR A 700 -9.02 5.00 26.09
CA THR A 700 -7.73 4.32 25.96
C THR A 700 -7.71 3.49 24.68
N GLY A 701 -6.94 3.94 23.69
CA GLY A 701 -6.95 3.42 22.31
C GLY A 701 -6.36 2.02 22.12
N THR A 702 -5.91 1.34 23.19
CA THR A 702 -5.04 0.15 23.10
C THR A 702 -5.61 -0.97 22.22
N VAL A 703 -5.03 -1.13 21.04
CA VAL A 703 -5.46 -2.11 20.03
C VAL A 703 -4.94 -3.53 20.32
N PRO A 704 -5.54 -4.58 19.71
CA PRO A 704 -5.08 -5.95 19.81
C PRO A 704 -3.63 -6.14 19.35
N ASP A 705 -2.86 -6.89 20.14
CA ASP A 705 -1.60 -7.49 19.69
C ASP A 705 -1.91 -8.78 18.90
N ALA A 706 -2.37 -8.58 17.67
CA ALA A 706 -2.86 -9.64 16.79
C ALA A 706 -3.11 -9.13 15.37
N GLN A 707 -2.64 -9.89 14.39
CA GLN A 707 -2.89 -9.68 12.96
C GLN A 707 -4.37 -9.46 12.64
N VAL A 708 -4.64 -8.55 11.70
CA VAL A 708 -5.95 -8.35 11.10
C VAL A 708 -6.26 -9.50 10.14
N TRP A 709 -7.50 -9.97 10.17
CA TRP A 709 -8.05 -10.82 9.12
C TRP A 709 -8.99 -10.01 8.23
N LEU A 710 -9.02 -10.34 6.94
CA LEU A 710 -10.08 -9.92 6.02
C LEU A 710 -11.12 -11.04 5.92
N GLY A 711 -12.39 -10.71 5.75
CA GLY A 711 -13.52 -11.65 5.74
C GLY A 711 -13.93 -12.19 7.12
N ALA A 712 -13.16 -11.90 8.17
CA ALA A 712 -13.41 -12.32 9.54
C ALA A 712 -12.77 -11.36 10.55
N ARG A 713 -13.00 -11.59 11.85
CA ARG A 713 -12.10 -11.10 12.91
C ARG A 713 -11.16 -12.19 13.41
N ASN A 714 -9.89 -11.84 13.62
CA ASN A 714 -8.98 -12.64 14.45
C ASN A 714 -9.48 -12.60 15.91
N SER A 715 -9.99 -13.73 16.43
CA SER A 715 -10.60 -13.81 17.78
C SER A 715 -10.50 -15.22 18.36
N PRO A 716 -10.08 -15.38 19.64
CA PRO A 716 -9.99 -16.68 20.31
C PRO A 716 -11.31 -17.18 20.95
N THR A 717 -12.44 -16.48 20.83
CA THR A 717 -13.70 -16.86 21.53
C THR A 717 -14.92 -17.02 20.62
N ALA A 718 -15.03 -16.24 19.54
CA ALA A 718 -16.04 -16.45 18.50
C ALA A 718 -15.63 -15.71 17.22
N GLN A 719 -15.48 -16.46 16.11
CA GLN A 719 -15.24 -15.89 14.79
C GLN A 719 -16.56 -15.37 14.19
N ALA A 720 -16.47 -14.31 13.38
CA ALA A 720 -17.61 -13.52 12.92
C ALA A 720 -17.43 -13.25 11.42
N TRP A 721 -18.05 -14.09 10.60
CA TRP A 721 -17.74 -14.25 9.17
C TRP A 721 -18.52 -13.26 8.29
N PHE A 722 -17.80 -12.53 7.46
CA PHE A 722 -18.34 -11.81 6.31
C PHE A 722 -18.89 -12.79 5.27
N ILE A 723 -19.93 -12.37 4.55
CA ILE A 723 -20.57 -13.15 3.49
C ILE A 723 -20.90 -12.22 2.32
N GLY A 724 -20.24 -12.45 1.18
CA GLY A 724 -20.19 -11.46 0.10
C GLY A 724 -18.86 -11.44 -0.66
N ARG A 725 -18.58 -10.33 -1.35
CA ARG A 725 -17.29 -10.05 -2.01
C ARG A 725 -16.62 -8.82 -1.42
N MET A 726 -15.31 -8.72 -1.60
CA MET A 726 -14.44 -7.65 -1.09
C MET A 726 -13.32 -7.36 -2.08
N ASP A 727 -12.91 -6.10 -2.15
CA ASP A 727 -12.16 -5.50 -3.24
C ASP A 727 -11.48 -4.21 -2.72
N ASP A 728 -10.30 -3.85 -3.24
CA ASP A 728 -9.56 -2.61 -2.93
C ASP A 728 -9.46 -2.25 -1.43
N VAL A 729 -8.97 -3.17 -0.59
CA VAL A 729 -8.82 -2.96 0.87
C VAL A 729 -7.53 -2.22 1.18
N VAL A 730 -7.62 -1.02 1.74
CA VAL A 730 -6.48 -0.13 2.02
C VAL A 730 -6.46 0.35 3.48
N VAL A 731 -5.25 0.47 4.04
CA VAL A 731 -4.98 0.97 5.40
C VAL A 731 -3.95 2.11 5.31
N TYR A 732 -4.16 3.19 6.05
CA TYR A 732 -3.23 4.31 6.21
C TYR A 732 -2.89 4.53 7.67
N ASN A 733 -1.68 5.00 7.94
CA ASN A 733 -1.21 5.47 9.25
C ASN A 733 -1.63 6.94 9.56
N ARG A 734 -2.63 7.47 8.85
CA ARG A 734 -3.15 8.83 9.01
C ARG A 734 -4.66 8.88 8.79
N GLY A 735 -5.33 9.80 9.49
CA GLY A 735 -6.74 10.09 9.29
C GLY A 735 -6.93 10.90 8.02
N LEU A 736 -7.57 10.33 7.02
CA LEU A 736 -7.83 11.00 5.74
C LEU A 736 -9.01 11.97 5.88
N ASN A 737 -8.90 13.13 5.22
CA ASN A 737 -9.97 14.12 5.18
C ASN A 737 -11.02 13.78 4.09
N CYS A 738 -12.16 14.46 4.10
CA CYS A 738 -13.28 14.16 3.18
C CYS A 738 -12.89 14.25 1.69
N ALA A 739 -11.99 15.18 1.30
CA ALA A 739 -11.52 15.29 -0.08
C ALA A 739 -10.59 14.12 -0.47
N GLU A 740 -9.78 13.62 0.45
CA GLU A 740 -8.92 12.44 0.25
C GLU A 740 -9.76 11.14 0.18
N ILE A 741 -10.77 11.00 1.03
CA ILE A 741 -11.76 9.91 0.95
C ILE A 741 -12.53 9.95 -0.38
N MET A 742 -12.92 11.15 -0.83
CA MET A 742 -13.54 11.38 -2.13
C MET A 742 -12.60 11.09 -3.30
N GLN A 743 -11.28 11.26 -3.12
CA GLN A 743 -10.27 10.84 -4.09
C GLN A 743 -10.15 9.32 -4.12
N LEU A 744 -9.96 8.62 -2.99
CA LEU A 744 -9.86 7.15 -2.96
C LEU A 744 -11.03 6.47 -3.68
N TYR A 745 -12.25 6.89 -3.35
CA TYR A 745 -13.48 6.44 -3.97
C TYR A 745 -13.54 6.63 -5.50
N LYS A 746 -12.94 7.71 -6.03
CA LYS A 746 -12.87 8.03 -7.47
C LYS A 746 -11.64 7.43 -8.17
N LEU A 747 -10.56 7.18 -7.42
CA LEU A 747 -9.32 6.53 -7.86
C LEU A 747 -9.46 5.01 -7.95
N ALA A 748 -10.44 4.46 -7.24
CA ALA A 748 -11.01 3.12 -7.40
C ALA A 748 -11.73 2.96 -8.76
N THR A 749 -11.05 3.37 -9.83
CA THR A 749 -11.44 3.33 -11.25
C THR A 749 -11.68 1.90 -11.74
N PRO A 750 -12.30 1.71 -12.93
CA PRO A 750 -12.43 0.40 -13.56
C PRO A 750 -11.12 -0.38 -13.60
N ALA A 751 -11.08 -1.47 -12.83
CA ALA A 751 -10.11 -2.54 -12.97
C ALA A 751 -10.39 -3.31 -14.27
N ALA A 752 -10.21 -2.63 -15.41
CA ALA A 752 -10.67 -3.07 -16.72
C ALA A 752 -10.32 -4.54 -16.97
N CYS A 753 -11.37 -5.35 -17.13
CA CYS A 753 -11.25 -6.80 -17.38
C CYS A 753 -10.35 -7.02 -18.60
N LEU A 754 -9.54 -8.10 -18.58
CA LEU A 754 -8.59 -8.54 -19.62
C LEU A 754 -8.67 -7.68 -20.91
N PRO A 755 -7.75 -6.72 -21.14
CA PRO A 755 -8.01 -5.52 -21.94
C PRO A 755 -8.71 -5.77 -23.27
N SER A 756 -9.99 -5.40 -23.36
CA SER A 756 -10.88 -5.82 -24.44
C SER A 756 -10.59 -5.13 -25.77
N GLY A 757 -10.63 -3.78 -25.80
CA GLY A 757 -10.56 -2.97 -27.03
C GLY A 757 -9.25 -3.02 -27.81
N ASN A 758 -8.24 -3.77 -27.35
CA ASN A 758 -6.94 -3.94 -27.99
C ASN A 758 -6.49 -5.41 -28.09
N ARG A 759 -7.33 -6.38 -27.72
CA ARG A 759 -7.02 -7.81 -27.89
C ARG A 759 -7.40 -8.24 -29.30
N VAL A 760 -6.42 -8.77 -30.03
CA VAL A 760 -6.54 -9.11 -31.46
C VAL A 760 -6.33 -10.59 -31.77
N LEU A 761 -5.95 -11.39 -30.76
CA LEU A 761 -6.03 -12.84 -30.78
C LEU A 761 -6.30 -13.34 -29.35
N TRP A 762 -7.19 -14.31 -29.20
CA TRP A 762 -7.38 -15.05 -27.96
C TRP A 762 -7.69 -16.51 -28.24
N LEU A 763 -6.70 -17.40 -28.09
CA LEU A 763 -6.84 -18.84 -28.30
C LEU A 763 -6.82 -19.53 -26.93
N LYS A 764 -7.87 -20.33 -26.63
CA LYS A 764 -8.06 -20.98 -25.32
C LYS A 764 -8.31 -22.47 -25.48
N ALA A 765 -7.54 -23.33 -24.83
CA ALA A 765 -7.70 -24.77 -25.01
C ALA A 765 -9.04 -25.29 -24.43
N ASP A 766 -9.62 -24.56 -23.48
CA ASP A 766 -10.94 -24.85 -22.88
C ASP A 766 -12.14 -24.25 -23.64
N ALA A 767 -11.92 -23.48 -24.72
CA ALA A 767 -13.02 -22.86 -25.47
C ALA A 767 -12.72 -22.69 -26.98
N GLY A 768 -13.63 -23.17 -27.83
CA GLY A 768 -13.57 -22.94 -29.28
C GLY A 768 -12.61 -23.87 -30.05
N VAL A 769 -12.11 -24.93 -29.43
CA VAL A 769 -11.35 -25.99 -30.12
C VAL A 769 -12.31 -26.91 -30.89
N THR A 770 -11.99 -27.19 -32.16
CA THR A 770 -12.71 -28.14 -33.02
C THR A 770 -11.78 -29.31 -33.33
N HIS A 771 -12.07 -30.48 -32.77
CA HIS A 771 -11.20 -31.66 -32.80
C HIS A 771 -11.98 -32.95 -33.05
N SER A 772 -11.29 -33.99 -33.52
CA SER A 772 -11.86 -35.32 -33.75
C SER A 772 -10.88 -36.39 -33.28
N GLY A 773 -11.23 -37.11 -32.21
CA GLY A 773 -10.34 -38.11 -31.61
C GLY A 773 -9.06 -37.51 -31.00
N GLY A 774 -9.11 -36.23 -30.61
CA GLY A 774 -7.95 -35.47 -30.11
C GLY A 774 -7.38 -34.48 -31.14
N ALA A 775 -7.21 -34.89 -32.41
CA ALA A 775 -6.59 -34.06 -33.45
C ALA A 775 -7.43 -32.80 -33.76
N ILE A 776 -6.80 -31.62 -33.68
CA ILE A 776 -7.44 -30.30 -33.80
C ILE A 776 -7.41 -29.79 -35.24
N SER A 777 -8.58 -29.67 -35.87
CA SER A 777 -8.72 -29.04 -37.19
C SER A 777 -8.81 -27.52 -37.14
N GLN A 778 -9.34 -26.96 -36.06
CA GLN A 778 -9.50 -25.51 -35.90
C GLN A 778 -9.52 -25.09 -34.43
N TRP A 779 -8.94 -23.93 -34.14
CA TRP A 779 -8.96 -23.27 -32.83
C TRP A 779 -9.50 -21.85 -33.02
N ASN A 780 -10.71 -21.60 -32.51
CA ASN A 780 -11.44 -20.36 -32.75
C ASN A 780 -10.91 -19.22 -31.87
N ASP A 781 -10.75 -18.05 -32.47
CA ASP A 781 -10.37 -16.81 -31.80
C ASP A 781 -11.53 -16.26 -30.95
N GLN A 782 -11.29 -16.11 -29.65
CA GLN A 782 -12.23 -15.59 -28.65
C GLN A 782 -12.10 -14.06 -28.47
N SER A 783 -11.19 -13.37 -29.17
CA SER A 783 -11.02 -11.92 -29.05
C SER A 783 -12.13 -11.11 -29.72
N GLY A 784 -12.79 -11.71 -30.73
CA GLY A 784 -13.75 -11.03 -31.60
C GLY A 784 -13.12 -10.49 -32.90
N ALA A 785 -11.80 -10.58 -33.07
CA ALA A 785 -11.13 -10.24 -34.32
C ALA A 785 -11.37 -11.26 -35.45
N GLY A 786 -11.78 -12.48 -35.11
CA GLY A 786 -12.04 -13.57 -36.06
C GLY A 786 -10.76 -14.27 -36.54
N ALA A 787 -9.65 -14.11 -35.81
CA ALA A 787 -8.31 -14.59 -36.16
C ALA A 787 -8.13 -16.11 -35.90
N ASN A 788 -9.09 -16.93 -36.34
CA ASN A 788 -9.11 -18.38 -36.12
C ASN A 788 -7.86 -19.06 -36.69
N ALA A 789 -7.30 -20.00 -35.93
CA ALA A 789 -6.16 -20.82 -36.37
C ALA A 789 -6.67 -22.18 -36.87
N ALA A 790 -6.22 -22.66 -38.03
CA ALA A 790 -6.73 -23.89 -38.66
C ALA A 790 -5.64 -24.77 -39.28
N GLN A 791 -5.92 -26.07 -39.39
CA GLN A 791 -5.07 -27.05 -40.05
C GLN A 791 -5.93 -28.10 -40.79
N ALA A 792 -5.73 -28.25 -42.09
CA ALA A 792 -6.47 -29.18 -42.94
C ALA A 792 -5.80 -30.56 -43.05
N THR A 793 -4.48 -30.64 -42.90
CA THR A 793 -3.73 -31.91 -42.96
C THR A 793 -3.80 -32.60 -41.61
N VAL A 794 -4.61 -33.66 -41.48
CA VAL A 794 -4.81 -34.41 -40.22
C VAL A 794 -3.50 -34.88 -39.58
N ALA A 795 -2.50 -35.22 -40.40
CA ALA A 795 -1.19 -35.65 -39.91
C ALA A 795 -0.31 -34.51 -39.33
N GLU A 796 -0.73 -33.24 -39.43
CA GLU A 796 -0.05 -32.04 -38.92
C GLU A 796 -0.91 -31.31 -37.86
N GLN A 797 -1.99 -31.94 -37.37
CA GLN A 797 -2.94 -31.36 -36.42
C GLN A 797 -2.52 -31.61 -34.97
N PRO A 798 -2.23 -30.55 -34.17
CA PRO A 798 -1.92 -30.72 -32.75
C PRO A 798 -3.08 -31.39 -32.00
N THR A 799 -2.75 -32.06 -30.90
CA THR A 799 -3.70 -32.86 -30.13
C THR A 799 -4.26 -32.09 -28.94
N TRP A 800 -5.58 -32.07 -28.80
CA TRP A 800 -6.27 -31.60 -27.60
C TRP A 800 -6.18 -32.65 -26.49
N VAL A 801 -5.75 -32.23 -25.30
CA VAL A 801 -5.63 -33.06 -24.09
C VAL A 801 -6.45 -32.42 -22.97
N GLU A 802 -7.22 -33.23 -22.25
CA GLU A 802 -8.18 -32.77 -21.22
C GLU A 802 -7.50 -32.45 -19.87
N ASP A 803 -6.71 -33.39 -19.34
CA ASP A 803 -5.89 -33.22 -18.13
C ASP A 803 -4.54 -32.55 -18.45
N GLY A 804 -4.58 -31.24 -18.71
CA GLY A 804 -3.40 -30.38 -18.74
C GLY A 804 -3.14 -29.68 -17.38
N PRO A 805 -2.39 -28.55 -17.38
CA PRO A 805 -2.07 -27.81 -16.17
C PRO A 805 -3.31 -27.45 -15.33
N ASN A 806 -3.26 -27.70 -14.01
CA ASN A 806 -4.37 -27.47 -13.07
C ASN A 806 -5.70 -28.17 -13.46
N HIS A 807 -5.62 -29.35 -14.07
CA HIS A 807 -6.76 -30.07 -14.66
C HIS A 807 -7.59 -29.17 -15.59
N LYS A 808 -6.88 -28.48 -16.50
CA LYS A 808 -7.46 -27.69 -17.59
C LYS A 808 -6.95 -28.20 -18.93
N PRO A 809 -7.77 -28.18 -19.98
CA PRO A 809 -7.33 -28.60 -21.30
C PRO A 809 -6.10 -27.85 -21.82
N VAL A 810 -5.34 -28.52 -22.67
CA VAL A 810 -4.13 -27.99 -23.33
C VAL A 810 -4.05 -28.47 -24.77
N VAL A 811 -3.60 -27.58 -25.67
CA VAL A 811 -3.27 -27.94 -27.06
C VAL A 811 -1.81 -28.38 -27.12
N ARG A 812 -1.56 -29.66 -27.38
CA ARG A 812 -0.24 -30.31 -27.34
C ARG A 812 0.32 -30.50 -28.76
N PHE A 813 1.59 -30.18 -28.94
CA PHE A 813 2.33 -30.23 -30.20
C PHE A 813 3.49 -31.24 -30.10
N ASP A 814 3.62 -32.11 -31.11
CA ASP A 814 4.50 -33.28 -31.13
C ASP A 814 6.00 -32.98 -31.35
N GLY A 815 6.36 -31.78 -31.82
CA GLY A 815 7.74 -31.42 -32.14
C GLY A 815 8.28 -31.90 -33.50
N THR A 816 7.49 -32.64 -34.29
CA THR A 816 7.88 -33.19 -35.60
C THR A 816 7.19 -32.45 -36.74
N ASN A 817 5.88 -32.20 -36.63
CA ASN A 817 5.10 -31.57 -37.70
C ASN A 817 3.76 -30.91 -37.27
N ASP A 818 3.37 -30.92 -36.00
CA ASP A 818 2.15 -30.25 -35.54
C ASP A 818 2.19 -28.72 -35.67
N TRP A 819 1.16 -28.11 -36.27
CA TRP A 819 0.96 -26.65 -36.29
C TRP A 819 -0.47 -26.22 -36.71
N LEU A 820 -0.81 -24.96 -36.43
CA LEU A 820 -2.06 -24.31 -36.89
C LEU A 820 -1.74 -22.98 -37.61
N LYS A 821 -2.50 -22.64 -38.67
CA LYS A 821 -2.35 -21.40 -39.45
C LYS A 821 -3.44 -20.37 -39.14
N ILE A 822 -3.07 -19.13 -38.85
CA ILE A 822 -3.93 -17.95 -38.98
C ILE A 822 -3.57 -17.27 -40.31
N THR A 823 -4.55 -17.10 -41.20
CA THR A 823 -4.32 -16.53 -42.54
C THR A 823 -4.62 -15.03 -42.58
N ASN A 824 -3.76 -14.23 -43.21
CA ASN A 824 -3.92 -12.77 -43.37
C ASN A 824 -4.20 -12.02 -42.04
N PHE A 825 -3.50 -12.38 -40.96
CA PHE A 825 -3.62 -11.76 -39.65
C PHE A 825 -3.32 -10.26 -39.71
N ALA A 826 -4.38 -9.46 -39.57
CA ALA A 826 -4.33 -8.00 -39.57
C ALA A 826 -4.11 -7.39 -38.17
N GLY A 827 -4.12 -8.22 -37.11
CA GLY A 827 -4.17 -7.76 -35.72
C GLY A 827 -3.00 -6.88 -35.30
N LEU A 828 -1.82 -7.05 -35.92
CA LEU A 828 -0.63 -6.24 -35.67
C LEU A 828 -0.29 -5.29 -36.83
N THR A 829 -1.18 -5.14 -37.81
CA THR A 829 -0.91 -4.29 -38.98
C THR A 829 -0.86 -2.80 -38.58
N ASN A 830 0.14 -2.11 -39.12
CA ASN A 830 0.58 -0.76 -38.73
C ASN A 830 1.01 -0.59 -37.27
N GLN A 831 1.26 -1.69 -36.53
CA GLN A 831 1.73 -1.62 -35.14
C GLN A 831 3.26 -1.77 -35.02
N ASN A 832 3.84 -0.92 -34.18
CA ASN A 832 5.18 -1.09 -33.61
C ASN A 832 5.15 -1.34 -32.08
N ALA A 833 3.98 -1.31 -31.44
CA ALA A 833 3.80 -1.69 -30.04
C ALA A 833 2.77 -2.83 -29.95
N TYR A 834 3.07 -3.87 -29.17
CA TYR A 834 2.21 -5.03 -28.98
C TYR A 834 2.59 -5.82 -27.74
N SER A 835 1.71 -6.71 -27.29
CA SER A 835 1.98 -7.61 -26.18
C SER A 835 1.50 -9.02 -26.49
N ILE A 836 2.24 -10.03 -26.03
CA ILE A 836 1.91 -11.45 -26.18
C ILE A 836 1.96 -12.06 -24.78
N LEU A 837 0.89 -12.74 -24.37
CA LEU A 837 0.85 -13.49 -23.11
C LEU A 837 0.37 -14.90 -23.34
N MET A 838 0.93 -15.88 -22.63
CA MET A 838 0.51 -17.27 -22.73
C MET A 838 0.71 -18.05 -21.42
N ASN A 839 -0.14 -19.06 -21.21
CA ASN A 839 0.20 -20.22 -20.42
C ASN A 839 0.49 -21.41 -21.34
N GLY A 840 1.59 -22.13 -21.09
CA GLY A 840 1.93 -23.34 -21.81
C GLY A 840 3.15 -24.04 -21.23
N SER A 841 3.75 -24.94 -21.99
CA SER A 841 5.01 -25.59 -21.67
C SER A 841 5.79 -25.90 -22.96
N CYS A 842 7.12 -25.97 -22.85
CA CYS A 842 7.97 -26.52 -23.91
C CYS A 842 8.69 -27.75 -23.33
N GLU A 843 8.92 -28.77 -24.14
CA GLU A 843 9.70 -29.96 -23.76
C GLU A 843 11.13 -29.89 -24.29
N ALA A 844 12.03 -30.61 -23.61
CA ALA A 844 13.47 -30.50 -23.83
C ALA A 844 13.85 -31.02 -25.22
N SER A 845 14.61 -30.23 -25.99
CA SER A 845 15.14 -30.66 -27.28
C SER A 845 16.45 -29.95 -27.63
N GLY A 846 17.32 -30.62 -28.37
CA GLY A 846 18.66 -30.11 -28.73
C GLY A 846 18.69 -29.02 -29.81
N LEU A 847 17.54 -28.42 -30.12
CA LEU A 847 17.35 -27.39 -31.15
C LEU A 847 16.25 -26.42 -30.69
N PRO A 848 16.22 -25.16 -31.17
CA PRO A 848 15.12 -24.24 -30.84
C PRO A 848 13.73 -24.75 -31.23
N ARG A 849 12.70 -24.19 -30.60
CA ARG A 849 11.29 -24.57 -30.72
C ARG A 849 10.42 -23.32 -30.89
N ASP A 850 9.71 -23.22 -32.01
CA ASP A 850 8.99 -22.00 -32.40
C ASP A 850 7.52 -22.06 -31.96
N ILE A 851 7.10 -21.10 -31.12
CA ILE A 851 5.74 -21.04 -30.55
C ILE A 851 4.79 -20.27 -31.48
N LEU A 852 5.23 -19.10 -31.96
CA LEU A 852 4.43 -18.22 -32.81
C LEU A 852 5.33 -17.54 -33.85
N GLY A 853 5.04 -17.73 -35.14
CA GLY A 853 5.89 -17.23 -36.23
C GLY A 853 5.09 -16.58 -37.36
N GLY A 854 5.42 -15.33 -37.70
CA GLY A 854 4.70 -14.49 -38.67
C GLY A 854 5.56 -14.00 -39.84
N MET A 855 5.06 -14.15 -41.07
CA MET A 855 5.76 -13.81 -42.32
C MET A 855 4.90 -12.98 -43.28
N ASP A 856 5.56 -12.29 -44.23
CA ASP A 856 4.92 -11.60 -45.35
C ASP A 856 4.40 -12.62 -46.41
N PRO A 857 3.08 -12.71 -46.66
CA PRO A 857 2.50 -13.63 -47.63
C PRO A 857 3.01 -13.42 -49.07
N ALA A 858 3.45 -12.22 -49.43
CA ALA A 858 3.94 -11.91 -50.78
C ALA A 858 5.32 -12.51 -51.08
N THR A 859 6.05 -12.99 -50.07
CA THR A 859 7.43 -13.51 -50.20
C THR A 859 7.51 -15.02 -50.44
N TYR A 860 6.41 -15.68 -50.80
CA TYR A 860 6.35 -17.14 -50.93
C TYR A 860 6.84 -17.67 -52.30
N PRO A 861 7.70 -18.71 -52.36
CA PRO A 861 8.36 -19.40 -51.25
C PRO A 861 9.59 -18.61 -50.73
N PRO A 862 9.77 -18.51 -49.40
CA PRO A 862 10.73 -17.56 -48.81
C PRO A 862 12.20 -17.96 -48.87
N ALA A 863 13.07 -16.94 -48.86
CA ALA A 863 14.46 -17.05 -48.42
C ALA A 863 14.55 -17.35 -46.90
N ALA A 864 15.67 -17.89 -46.44
CA ALA A 864 15.79 -18.48 -45.10
C ALA A 864 15.59 -17.53 -43.89
N THR A 865 15.51 -16.21 -44.08
CA THR A 865 15.50 -15.18 -43.01
C THR A 865 14.20 -14.37 -42.89
N THR A 866 13.15 -14.71 -43.64
CA THR A 866 11.97 -13.88 -43.95
C THR A 866 10.86 -13.78 -42.88
N HIS A 867 11.10 -14.12 -41.61
CA HIS A 867 10.09 -13.85 -40.55
C HIS A 867 10.18 -12.40 -40.07
N GLY A 868 9.02 -11.82 -39.71
CA GLY A 868 8.90 -10.47 -39.15
C GLY A 868 8.53 -10.49 -37.67
N LEU A 869 7.70 -11.44 -37.25
CA LEU A 869 7.44 -11.76 -35.85
C LEU A 869 7.91 -13.19 -35.58
N LEU A 870 8.65 -13.41 -34.50
CA LEU A 870 8.95 -14.75 -34.01
C LEU A 870 9.06 -14.79 -32.49
N LEU A 871 8.31 -15.70 -31.89
CA LEU A 871 8.43 -16.13 -30.51
C LEU A 871 8.92 -17.58 -30.49
N GLU A 872 10.11 -17.81 -29.92
CA GLU A 872 10.73 -19.13 -29.85
C GLU A 872 11.41 -19.40 -28.50
N VAL A 873 11.48 -20.68 -28.15
CA VAL A 873 12.35 -21.21 -27.10
C VAL A 873 13.69 -21.59 -27.73
N LEU A 874 14.78 -21.10 -27.14
CA LEU A 874 16.14 -21.38 -27.54
C LEU A 874 16.78 -22.47 -26.67
N THR A 875 17.77 -23.15 -27.24
CA THR A 875 18.68 -24.05 -26.53
C THR A 875 19.31 -23.32 -25.34
N GLY A 876 19.06 -23.82 -24.12
CA GLY A 876 19.45 -23.15 -22.86
C GLY A 876 18.29 -22.51 -22.08
N ASN A 877 17.05 -22.88 -22.38
CA ASN A 877 15.84 -22.49 -21.63
C ASN A 877 15.58 -20.97 -21.65
N ASN A 878 15.86 -20.35 -22.80
CA ASN A 878 15.67 -18.92 -22.99
C ASN A 878 14.51 -18.68 -23.94
N VAL A 879 13.67 -17.70 -23.64
CA VAL A 879 12.65 -17.22 -24.57
C VAL A 879 13.25 -16.11 -25.42
N ARG A 880 12.96 -16.11 -26.72
CA ARG A 880 13.29 -15.01 -27.63
C ARG A 880 12.04 -14.47 -28.31
N LEU A 881 11.92 -13.14 -28.32
CA LEU A 881 11.01 -12.37 -29.16
C LEU A 881 11.81 -11.56 -30.18
N LEU A 882 11.50 -11.74 -31.46
CA LEU A 882 12.04 -10.97 -32.58
C LEU A 882 10.95 -10.09 -33.21
N HIS A 883 11.31 -8.83 -33.45
CA HIS A 883 10.58 -7.92 -34.34
C HIS A 883 11.51 -7.52 -35.48
N ARG A 884 11.24 -7.96 -36.71
CA ARG A 884 12.10 -7.70 -37.89
C ARG A 884 11.33 -6.97 -38.97
N PHE A 885 11.86 -5.82 -39.38
CA PHE A 885 11.37 -5.05 -40.51
C PHE A 885 12.53 -4.36 -41.25
N PRO A 886 12.57 -4.38 -42.60
CA PRO A 886 11.72 -5.19 -43.47
C PRO A 886 12.05 -6.69 -43.33
N PHE A 887 11.08 -7.54 -43.68
CA PHE A 887 11.24 -9.00 -43.67
C PHE A 887 12.51 -9.40 -44.45
N ALA A 888 13.26 -10.37 -43.91
CA ALA A 888 14.54 -10.90 -44.44
C ALA A 888 15.83 -10.06 -44.30
N ALA A 889 15.78 -8.76 -43.97
CA ALA A 889 16.96 -7.88 -44.01
C ALA A 889 17.98 -8.06 -42.85
N GLY A 890 17.71 -8.93 -41.88
CA GLY A 890 18.60 -9.22 -40.74
C GLY A 890 18.60 -8.15 -39.64
N GLY A 891 18.21 -6.91 -39.95
CA GLY A 891 17.86 -5.89 -38.96
C GLY A 891 16.53 -6.17 -38.25
N GLY A 892 16.33 -5.50 -37.12
CA GLY A 892 15.20 -5.71 -36.22
C GLY A 892 15.64 -5.80 -34.76
N ASP A 893 14.66 -5.78 -33.85
CA ASP A 893 14.89 -5.93 -32.43
C ASP A 893 14.85 -7.39 -32.00
N ASN A 894 15.70 -7.74 -31.06
CA ASN A 894 15.91 -9.09 -30.55
C ASN A 894 15.97 -9.05 -29.02
N LEU A 895 14.85 -9.38 -28.37
CA LEU A 895 14.82 -9.64 -26.95
C LEU A 895 15.05 -11.14 -26.75
N GLN A 896 16.08 -11.48 -25.99
CA GLN A 896 16.37 -12.85 -25.58
C GLN A 896 16.60 -12.83 -24.06
N THR A 897 15.92 -13.73 -23.33
CA THR A 897 16.13 -13.83 -21.87
C THR A 897 17.52 -14.36 -21.55
N THR A 898 18.04 -13.97 -20.40
CA THR A 898 19.25 -14.55 -19.81
C THR A 898 19.01 -15.98 -19.32
N SER A 899 20.10 -16.73 -19.13
CA SER A 899 20.13 -18.19 -19.00
C SER A 899 19.25 -18.75 -17.87
N GLY A 900 18.33 -19.66 -18.22
CA GLY A 900 17.62 -20.50 -17.25
C GLY A 900 16.26 -19.98 -16.78
N GLY A 901 15.61 -19.10 -17.54
CA GLY A 901 14.36 -18.43 -17.12
C GLY A 901 13.14 -19.35 -16.89
N PHE A 902 13.18 -20.62 -17.30
CA PHE A 902 12.14 -21.62 -17.02
C PHE A 902 12.67 -23.07 -17.11
N SER A 903 11.88 -24.05 -16.70
CA SER A 903 12.14 -25.49 -16.93
C SER A 903 11.26 -26.07 -18.02
N TYR A 904 11.78 -27.07 -18.73
CA TYR A 904 10.96 -27.86 -19.66
C TYR A 904 9.90 -28.68 -18.94
N ALA A 905 8.84 -29.05 -19.65
CA ALA A 905 7.67 -29.79 -19.19
C ALA A 905 6.81 -29.14 -18.09
N THR A 906 7.35 -28.21 -17.29
CA THR A 906 6.56 -27.41 -16.34
C THR A 906 5.70 -26.35 -17.04
N PRO A 907 4.51 -26.01 -16.52
CA PRO A 907 3.76 -24.84 -16.95
C PRO A 907 4.56 -23.55 -16.75
N LEU A 908 4.43 -22.61 -17.69
CA LEU A 908 5.03 -21.29 -17.64
C LEU A 908 4.00 -20.22 -18.05
N ASN A 909 3.94 -19.14 -17.27
CA ASN A 909 3.22 -17.92 -17.62
C ASN A 909 4.24 -16.93 -18.20
N LEU A 910 4.20 -16.77 -19.52
CA LEU A 910 5.06 -15.85 -20.25
C LEU A 910 4.27 -14.59 -20.59
N ALA A 911 4.84 -13.44 -20.28
CA ALA A 911 4.41 -12.16 -20.82
C ALA A 911 5.55 -11.48 -21.57
N LEU A 912 5.22 -10.90 -22.71
CA LEU A 912 6.13 -10.15 -23.57
C LEU A 912 5.45 -8.84 -23.94
N VAL A 913 6.12 -7.71 -23.69
CA VAL A 913 5.63 -6.37 -24.03
C VAL A 913 6.68 -5.66 -24.87
N ARG A 914 6.27 -5.23 -26.07
CA ARG A 914 7.02 -4.33 -26.94
C ARG A 914 6.33 -2.97 -26.97
N SER A 915 7.01 -1.92 -26.52
CA SER A 915 6.66 -0.54 -26.83
C SER A 915 7.44 -0.06 -28.07
N ALA A 916 7.24 1.19 -28.47
CA ALA A 916 8.04 1.82 -29.52
C ALA A 916 9.53 2.05 -29.14
N THR A 917 9.91 1.82 -27.88
CA THR A 917 11.26 2.12 -27.32
C THR A 917 11.88 0.99 -26.50
N ASN A 918 11.10 0.04 -25.98
CA ASN A 918 11.57 -1.06 -25.12
C ASN A 918 10.93 -2.39 -25.52
N MET A 919 11.62 -3.50 -25.27
CA MET A 919 11.06 -4.85 -25.27
C MET A 919 11.40 -5.54 -23.96
N ASN A 920 10.38 -6.01 -23.23
CA ASN A 920 10.52 -6.64 -21.92
C ASN A 920 9.88 -8.04 -21.93
N ALA A 921 10.46 -8.97 -21.15
CA ALA A 921 9.97 -10.33 -20.97
C ALA A 921 9.84 -10.68 -19.48
N TRP A 922 8.69 -11.21 -19.09
CA TRP A 922 8.44 -11.76 -17.77
C TRP A 922 8.12 -13.24 -17.89
N ILE A 923 8.65 -14.05 -16.99
CA ILE A 923 8.30 -15.46 -16.84
C ILE A 923 7.86 -15.65 -15.38
N ASN A 924 6.66 -16.19 -15.19
CA ASN A 924 6.00 -16.39 -13.89
C ASN A 924 6.04 -15.09 -13.05
N GLY A 925 5.65 -13.97 -13.67
CA GLY A 925 5.67 -12.61 -13.09
C GLY A 925 7.06 -11.97 -12.93
N SER A 926 8.15 -12.71 -13.12
CA SER A 926 9.51 -12.22 -12.91
C SER A 926 10.13 -11.65 -14.19
N LEU A 927 10.49 -10.35 -14.18
CA LEU A 927 11.17 -9.68 -15.29
C LEU A 927 12.55 -10.32 -15.54
N GLN A 928 12.76 -10.91 -16.72
CA GLN A 928 13.96 -11.67 -17.05
C GLN A 928 15.09 -10.77 -17.57
N SER A 929 14.78 -9.83 -18.46
CA SER A 929 15.69 -8.81 -18.99
C SER A 929 14.90 -7.74 -19.75
N PRO A 930 15.16 -6.43 -19.51
CA PRO A 930 14.71 -5.37 -20.40
C PRO A 930 15.71 -5.17 -21.56
N ALA A 931 15.22 -4.90 -22.77
CA ALA A 931 16.03 -4.53 -23.93
C ALA A 931 15.51 -3.24 -24.58
N GLN A 932 16.41 -2.42 -25.13
CA GLN A 932 16.02 -1.27 -25.95
C GLN A 932 15.46 -1.76 -27.30
N ALA A 933 14.31 -1.21 -27.72
CA ALA A 933 13.79 -1.36 -29.06
C ALA A 933 14.47 -0.34 -29.97
N THR A 934 15.38 -0.80 -30.83
CA THR A 934 16.12 0.03 -31.80
C THR A 934 15.32 0.29 -33.08
N THR A 935 14.28 -0.51 -33.33
CA THR A 935 13.53 -0.56 -34.59
C THR A 935 12.17 0.12 -34.44
N THR A 936 12.08 1.41 -34.77
CA THR A 936 10.80 2.17 -34.68
C THR A 936 9.75 1.78 -35.73
N ALA A 937 10.10 0.93 -36.71
CA ALA A 937 9.22 0.46 -37.77
C ALA A 937 8.04 -0.40 -37.27
N ALA A 938 6.99 -0.45 -38.10
CA ALA A 938 5.74 -1.16 -37.85
C ALA A 938 5.48 -2.23 -38.92
N PHE A 939 4.62 -3.20 -38.62
CA PHE A 939 4.20 -4.23 -39.59
C PHE A 939 3.19 -3.66 -40.59
N ASN A 940 3.65 -3.04 -41.68
CA ASN A 940 2.78 -2.31 -42.63
C ASN A 940 1.95 -3.19 -43.59
N LEU A 941 1.75 -4.48 -43.28
CA LEU A 941 0.99 -5.45 -44.07
C LEU A 941 0.25 -6.44 -43.14
N ASN A 942 -0.73 -7.16 -43.67
CA ASN A 942 -1.27 -8.35 -43.00
C ASN A 942 -0.25 -9.49 -43.12
N MET A 943 -0.04 -10.27 -42.05
CA MET A 943 0.92 -11.38 -42.05
C MET A 943 0.24 -12.75 -41.98
N ASP A 944 0.88 -13.76 -42.56
CA ASP A 944 0.51 -15.16 -42.36
C ASP A 944 1.23 -15.68 -41.12
N VAL A 945 0.47 -16.14 -40.12
CA VAL A 945 0.99 -16.55 -38.81
C VAL A 945 0.79 -18.05 -38.59
N ALA A 946 1.81 -18.72 -38.07
CA ALA A 946 1.73 -20.09 -37.58
C ALA A 946 1.82 -20.12 -36.05
N VAL A 947 0.97 -20.94 -35.42
CA VAL A 947 1.12 -21.40 -34.04
C VAL A 947 1.80 -22.76 -34.08
N GLY A 948 2.88 -22.93 -33.32
CA GLY A 948 3.65 -24.17 -33.23
C GLY A 948 4.78 -24.35 -34.26
N ARG A 949 5.15 -23.34 -35.06
CA ARG A 949 6.33 -23.38 -35.95
C ARG A 949 6.78 -22.00 -36.42
N LEU A 950 7.98 -21.94 -37.02
CA LEU A 950 8.68 -20.74 -37.51
C LEU A 950 7.86 -19.83 -38.44
N SER A 951 7.11 -20.42 -39.37
CA SER A 951 6.20 -19.73 -40.30
C SER A 951 5.40 -20.76 -41.10
N PRO A 952 4.23 -20.41 -41.67
CA PRO A 952 3.45 -21.32 -42.52
C PRO A 952 4.22 -21.87 -43.75
N ALA A 953 5.30 -21.20 -44.18
CA ALA A 953 6.09 -21.61 -45.34
C ALA A 953 7.32 -22.48 -45.04
N GLN A 954 7.85 -22.47 -43.81
CA GLN A 954 9.09 -23.19 -43.48
C GLN A 954 8.81 -24.40 -42.59
N THR A 955 9.20 -25.59 -43.06
CA THR A 955 8.92 -26.90 -42.43
C THR A 955 10.02 -27.33 -41.46
N ILE A 956 10.54 -26.40 -40.66
CA ILE A 956 11.63 -26.63 -39.70
C ILE A 956 11.25 -26.06 -38.33
N ARG A 957 11.66 -26.76 -37.27
CA ARG A 957 11.49 -26.37 -35.85
C ARG A 957 10.01 -26.18 -35.43
N TYR A 958 9.29 -27.28 -35.29
CA TYR A 958 7.95 -27.30 -34.70
C TYR A 958 8.03 -27.26 -33.17
N LEU A 959 7.03 -26.68 -32.50
CA LEU A 959 6.91 -26.69 -31.04
C LEU A 959 6.78 -28.13 -30.54
N TYR A 960 7.49 -28.43 -29.45
CA TYR A 960 7.34 -29.67 -28.69
C TYR A 960 6.91 -29.26 -27.29
N GLY A 961 5.70 -29.63 -26.85
CA GLY A 961 5.10 -29.12 -25.60
C GLY A 961 3.62 -28.78 -25.76
N GLY A 962 3.11 -27.81 -25.00
CA GLY A 962 1.70 -27.44 -25.04
C GLY A 962 1.42 -25.94 -24.88
N ILE A 963 0.26 -25.49 -25.35
CA ILE A 963 -0.28 -24.15 -25.14
C ILE A 963 -1.69 -24.31 -24.55
N ALA A 964 -1.90 -23.80 -23.34
CA ALA A 964 -3.20 -23.84 -22.69
C ALA A 964 -4.03 -22.60 -23.04
N GLU A 965 -3.39 -21.43 -23.08
CA GLU A 965 -4.02 -20.18 -23.50
C GLU A 965 -3.00 -19.20 -24.10
N LEU A 966 -3.37 -18.46 -25.14
CA LEU A 966 -2.54 -17.47 -25.84
C LEU A 966 -3.37 -16.21 -26.12
N LEU A 967 -2.84 -15.05 -25.73
CA LEU A 967 -3.41 -13.73 -25.94
C LEU A 967 -2.42 -12.86 -26.72
N VAL A 968 -2.90 -12.11 -27.71
CA VAL A 968 -2.13 -11.06 -28.39
C VAL A 968 -2.89 -9.75 -28.35
N PHE A 969 -2.20 -8.68 -27.99
CA PHE A 969 -2.72 -7.32 -27.91
C PHE A 969 -1.96 -6.43 -28.90
N ASN A 970 -2.69 -5.57 -29.61
CA ASN A 970 -2.12 -4.64 -30.61
C ASN A 970 -1.57 -3.33 -30.01
N LYS A 971 -1.25 -3.36 -28.71
CA LYS A 971 -0.53 -2.30 -27.99
C LYS A 971 0.46 -2.88 -26.98
N ALA A 972 1.38 -2.05 -26.51
CA ALA A 972 2.06 -2.32 -25.24
C ALA A 972 1.02 -2.24 -24.11
N LEU A 973 0.92 -3.29 -23.29
CA LEU A 973 0.18 -3.24 -22.02
C LEU A 973 1.01 -2.45 -21.00
N SER A 974 0.34 -1.73 -20.10
CA SER A 974 0.99 -1.25 -18.87
C SER A 974 1.37 -2.43 -17.96
N ASP A 975 2.22 -2.20 -16.97
CA ASP A 975 2.51 -3.23 -15.96
C ASP A 975 1.26 -3.67 -15.17
N SER A 976 0.31 -2.76 -14.94
CA SER A 976 -0.98 -3.08 -14.32
C SER A 976 -1.87 -3.95 -15.24
N GLU A 977 -1.95 -3.66 -16.54
CA GLU A 977 -2.68 -4.48 -17.51
C GLU A 977 -2.02 -5.85 -17.75
N ARG A 978 -0.68 -5.88 -17.84
CA ARG A 978 0.13 -7.10 -17.95
C ARG A 978 -0.11 -8.01 -16.75
N SER A 979 0.04 -7.48 -15.54
CA SER A 979 -0.05 -8.27 -14.30
C SER A 979 -1.46 -8.83 -14.09
N ARG A 980 -2.53 -8.11 -14.47
CA ARG A 980 -3.90 -8.67 -14.48
C ARG A 980 -4.03 -9.88 -15.40
N CYS A 981 -3.43 -9.82 -16.60
CA CYS A 981 -3.44 -10.92 -17.55
C CYS A 981 -2.58 -12.10 -17.08
N GLU A 982 -1.45 -11.84 -16.40
CA GLU A 982 -0.63 -12.87 -15.76
C GLU A 982 -1.36 -13.55 -14.60
N SER A 983 -1.96 -12.80 -13.66
CA SER A 983 -2.71 -13.37 -12.53
C SER A 983 -3.88 -14.24 -12.98
N TYR A 984 -4.59 -13.83 -14.05
CA TYR A 984 -5.62 -14.64 -14.69
C TYR A 984 -5.10 -15.98 -15.21
N LEU A 985 -3.96 -15.97 -15.91
CA LEU A 985 -3.33 -17.19 -16.43
C LEU A 985 -2.75 -18.07 -15.31
N ASP A 986 -2.11 -17.46 -14.32
CA ASP A 986 -1.46 -18.15 -13.21
C ASP A 986 -2.47 -18.86 -12.30
N TRP A 987 -3.51 -18.16 -11.84
CA TRP A 987 -4.57 -18.80 -11.07
C TRP A 987 -5.29 -19.91 -11.86
N LYS A 988 -5.52 -19.70 -13.17
CA LYS A 988 -6.22 -20.68 -14.00
C LYS A 988 -5.41 -21.96 -14.22
N TYR A 989 -4.08 -21.88 -14.37
CA TYR A 989 -3.26 -22.98 -14.89
C TYR A 989 -2.07 -23.42 -14.02
N SER A 990 -1.59 -22.62 -13.06
CA SER A 990 -0.36 -22.93 -12.31
C SER A 990 -0.50 -23.92 -11.15
N GLY A 991 -1.74 -24.24 -10.73
CA GLY A 991 -2.10 -25.38 -9.86
C GLY A 991 -1.15 -25.67 -8.69
N ASN A 992 -1.43 -25.07 -7.52
CA ASN A 992 -0.62 -25.04 -6.29
C ASN A 992 0.08 -26.37 -5.89
N GLU A 993 1.21 -26.71 -6.53
CA GLU A 993 2.21 -27.67 -6.00
C GLU A 993 3.54 -27.71 -6.78
N ASN A 994 3.55 -27.40 -8.09
CA ASN A 994 4.72 -27.64 -8.94
C ASN A 994 5.69 -26.44 -9.04
N VAL A 995 6.81 -26.50 -8.33
CA VAL A 995 7.95 -25.57 -8.50
C VAL A 995 9.10 -26.18 -9.31
N SER A 996 9.54 -25.44 -10.33
CA SER A 996 10.81 -25.64 -11.03
C SER A 996 11.98 -25.14 -10.15
N LEU A 997 12.71 -26.06 -9.50
CA LEU A 997 13.94 -25.72 -8.79
C LEU A 997 15.09 -25.32 -9.75
N PRO A 998 16.10 -24.54 -9.28
CA PRO A 998 17.30 -24.25 -10.06
C PRO A 998 18.07 -25.52 -10.51
N PRO A 999 18.88 -25.46 -11.58
CA PRO A 999 19.65 -26.63 -12.03
C PRO A 999 20.74 -27.02 -11.03
N GLY A 1000 21.01 -28.33 -10.92
CA GLY A 1000 22.06 -28.89 -10.07
C GLY A 1000 21.58 -29.59 -8.79
N VAL A 1001 20.27 -29.77 -8.61
CA VAL A 1001 19.72 -30.65 -7.55
C VAL A 1001 20.30 -32.06 -7.69
N THR A 1002 20.70 -32.67 -6.58
CA THR A 1002 21.29 -34.01 -6.51
C THR A 1002 20.71 -34.90 -5.40
N LEU A 1003 19.81 -34.34 -4.59
CA LEU A 1003 18.93 -35.07 -3.69
C LEU A 1003 17.71 -34.17 -3.45
N TRP A 1004 16.50 -34.72 -3.58
CA TRP A 1004 15.25 -34.03 -3.25
C TRP A 1004 14.29 -35.00 -2.55
N LEU A 1005 14.15 -34.88 -1.24
CA LEU A 1005 13.25 -35.72 -0.45
C LEU A 1005 12.07 -34.88 -0.01
N ARG A 1006 10.84 -35.27 -0.37
CA ARG A 1006 9.60 -34.54 -0.07
C ARG A 1006 8.65 -35.42 0.73
N ALA A 1007 8.20 -35.00 1.89
CA ALA A 1007 7.19 -35.75 2.64
C ALA A 1007 5.82 -35.71 1.94
N SER A 1008 5.61 -34.74 1.04
CA SER A 1008 4.42 -34.63 0.18
C SER A 1008 4.30 -35.76 -0.85
N THR A 1009 5.41 -36.37 -1.27
CA THR A 1009 5.45 -37.30 -2.42
C THR A 1009 6.60 -38.29 -2.28
N GLY A 1010 6.30 -39.60 -2.27
CA GLY A 1010 7.33 -40.65 -2.28
C GLY A 1010 7.90 -41.01 -0.91
N VAL A 1011 7.08 -40.96 0.15
CA VAL A 1011 7.35 -41.71 1.40
C VAL A 1011 6.61 -43.04 1.30
N GLU A 1012 7.30 -44.15 1.55
CA GLU A 1012 6.77 -45.51 1.35
C GLU A 1012 6.87 -46.35 2.63
N GLU A 1013 5.87 -47.21 2.90
CA GLU A 1013 5.90 -48.20 4.00
C GLU A 1013 6.40 -49.59 3.56
N ALA A 1014 6.42 -49.84 2.25
CA ALA A 1014 7.13 -50.92 1.59
C ALA A 1014 7.53 -50.45 0.19
N ALA A 1015 8.57 -51.03 -0.43
CA ALA A 1015 9.06 -50.58 -1.73
C ALA A 1015 7.96 -50.63 -2.82
N GLY A 1016 7.54 -49.46 -3.31
CA GLY A 1016 6.43 -49.26 -4.23
C GLY A 1016 5.03 -49.08 -3.60
N ASP A 1017 4.95 -48.95 -2.27
CA ASP A 1017 3.69 -48.84 -1.48
C ASP A 1017 3.72 -47.56 -0.61
N PRO A 1018 2.99 -46.49 -0.98
CA PRO A 1018 3.01 -45.21 -0.27
C PRO A 1018 2.51 -45.31 1.18
N ALA A 1019 3.22 -44.70 2.13
CA ALA A 1019 2.87 -44.75 3.55
C ALA A 1019 1.59 -43.95 3.87
N GLU A 1020 0.73 -44.47 4.76
CA GLU A 1020 -0.39 -43.73 5.36
C GLU A 1020 0.02 -43.08 6.71
N ASN A 1021 -0.93 -42.38 7.34
CA ASN A 1021 -0.67 -41.60 8.55
C ASN A 1021 -0.50 -42.51 9.79
N GLY A 1022 0.74 -42.70 10.21
CA GLY A 1022 1.13 -43.50 11.37
C GLY A 1022 2.13 -44.61 11.04
N ASP A 1023 2.40 -44.85 9.77
CA ASP A 1023 3.20 -46.00 9.33
C ASP A 1023 4.70 -45.75 9.41
N SER A 1024 5.46 -46.84 9.37
CA SER A 1024 6.92 -46.82 9.45
C SER A 1024 7.51 -46.54 8.08
N VAL A 1025 8.33 -45.50 7.96
CA VAL A 1025 8.99 -45.14 6.70
C VAL A 1025 10.05 -46.18 6.36
N TYR A 1026 9.73 -46.97 5.34
CA TYR A 1026 10.59 -48.00 4.78
C TYR A 1026 11.61 -47.37 3.82
N ASP A 1027 11.14 -46.56 2.87
CA ASP A 1027 11.97 -45.79 1.94
C ASP A 1027 11.40 -44.38 1.76
N TRP A 1028 12.27 -43.40 1.51
CA TRP A 1028 11.91 -42.05 1.10
C TRP A 1028 12.60 -41.75 -0.24
N LEU A 1029 11.81 -41.67 -1.31
CA LEU A 1029 12.27 -41.66 -2.69
C LEU A 1029 12.88 -40.32 -3.12
N ASP A 1030 14.05 -40.36 -3.76
CA ASP A 1030 14.73 -39.20 -4.31
C ASP A 1030 14.04 -38.66 -5.58
N GLN A 1031 13.46 -37.47 -5.44
CA GLN A 1031 12.76 -36.72 -6.48
C GLN A 1031 13.72 -35.94 -7.40
N SER A 1032 15.04 -35.99 -7.17
CA SER A 1032 16.04 -35.31 -8.02
C SER A 1032 16.41 -36.09 -9.29
N GLY A 1033 15.94 -37.33 -9.42
CA GLY A 1033 16.30 -38.21 -10.53
C GLY A 1033 17.75 -38.69 -10.47
N GLN A 1034 18.37 -38.71 -9.29
CA GLN A 1034 19.66 -39.35 -9.05
C GLN A 1034 19.53 -40.71 -8.34
N GLU A 1035 18.31 -41.16 -8.05
CA GLU A 1035 17.96 -42.44 -7.41
C GLU A 1035 18.60 -42.62 -6.01
N GLN A 1036 19.01 -41.53 -5.36
CA GLN A 1036 19.68 -41.53 -4.05
C GLN A 1036 18.67 -41.56 -2.89
N ASN A 1037 17.75 -42.53 -2.93
CA ASN A 1037 16.69 -42.73 -1.96
C ASN A 1037 17.23 -42.84 -0.52
N ALA A 1038 16.52 -42.27 0.45
CA ALA A 1038 16.81 -42.45 1.86
C ALA A 1038 16.06 -43.69 2.38
N ASN A 1039 16.78 -44.80 2.45
CA ASN A 1039 16.28 -46.11 2.83
C ASN A 1039 16.22 -46.24 4.36
N ARG A 1040 15.42 -47.19 4.87
CA ARG A 1040 15.41 -47.53 6.30
C ARG A 1040 16.79 -47.89 6.86
N GLY A 1041 17.02 -47.46 8.10
CA GLY A 1041 18.24 -47.69 8.85
C GLY A 1041 18.37 -49.15 9.36
N ALA A 1042 17.99 -49.36 10.62
CA ALA A 1042 17.88 -50.70 11.21
C ALA A 1042 16.40 -51.08 11.37
N ALA A 1043 16.06 -52.36 11.24
CA ALA A 1043 14.68 -52.81 11.41
C ALA A 1043 14.19 -52.62 12.86
N GLY A 1044 13.01 -52.03 13.03
CA GLY A 1044 12.52 -51.55 14.33
C GLY A 1044 13.10 -50.19 14.75
N ALA A 1045 13.63 -49.43 13.80
CA ALA A 1045 14.21 -48.09 13.98
C ALA A 1045 13.88 -47.15 12.80
N GLU A 1046 12.84 -47.46 12.05
CA GLU A 1046 12.19 -46.63 11.03
C GLU A 1046 11.48 -45.42 11.70
N PRO A 1047 11.62 -44.18 11.18
CA PRO A 1047 10.78 -43.04 11.58
C PRO A 1047 9.34 -43.21 11.11
N VAL A 1048 8.43 -42.35 11.59
CA VAL A 1048 6.98 -42.47 11.32
C VAL A 1048 6.51 -41.40 10.32
N TYR A 1049 5.67 -41.78 9.36
CA TYR A 1049 5.01 -40.84 8.47
C TYR A 1049 3.78 -40.22 9.14
N VAL A 1050 3.62 -38.90 9.05
CA VAL A 1050 2.48 -38.16 9.64
C VAL A 1050 1.97 -37.15 8.64
N THR A 1051 0.73 -37.30 8.17
CA THR A 1051 0.21 -36.50 7.04
C THR A 1051 -0.21 -35.09 7.40
N ASN A 1052 -0.73 -34.88 8.61
CA ASN A 1052 -1.29 -33.60 9.05
C ASN A 1052 -0.41 -32.91 10.11
N ALA A 1053 0.92 -32.97 9.95
CA ALA A 1053 1.86 -32.50 10.98
C ALA A 1053 2.10 -30.99 10.94
N ILE A 1054 2.36 -30.42 9.76
CA ILE A 1054 2.62 -28.99 9.60
C ILE A 1054 1.32 -28.30 9.19
N LYS A 1055 0.91 -27.32 10.00
CA LYS A 1055 -0.34 -26.55 9.84
C LYS A 1055 -1.63 -27.39 9.72
N SER A 1056 -1.60 -28.64 10.18
CA SER A 1056 -2.70 -29.61 10.05
C SER A 1056 -3.01 -30.06 8.62
N PHE A 1057 -2.07 -29.91 7.68
CA PHE A 1057 -2.26 -30.27 6.27
C PHE A 1057 -1.02 -30.89 5.61
N TRP A 1058 0.18 -30.41 5.97
CA TRP A 1058 1.42 -30.82 5.30
C TRP A 1058 2.10 -32.00 6.02
N PRO A 1059 2.49 -33.05 5.27
CA PRO A 1059 3.14 -34.24 5.82
C PRO A 1059 4.58 -34.01 6.27
N VAL A 1060 5.05 -34.88 7.15
CA VAL A 1060 6.45 -34.99 7.60
C VAL A 1060 6.87 -36.44 7.85
N VAL A 1061 8.18 -36.67 7.85
CA VAL A 1061 8.80 -37.83 8.49
C VAL A 1061 9.22 -37.44 9.91
N ARG A 1062 8.73 -38.17 10.93
CA ARG A 1062 8.85 -37.87 12.36
C ARG A 1062 9.79 -38.84 13.08
N PHE A 1063 10.71 -38.29 13.86
CA PHE A 1063 11.78 -39.00 14.58
C PHE A 1063 11.64 -38.81 16.11
N ASN A 1064 11.91 -39.86 16.89
CA ASN A 1064 11.61 -39.94 18.34
C ASN A 1064 12.74 -39.56 19.31
N GLY A 1065 13.93 -39.19 18.83
CA GLY A 1065 15.08 -38.85 19.67
C GLY A 1065 15.82 -40.00 20.34
N THR A 1066 15.41 -41.26 20.13
CA THR A 1066 15.99 -42.42 20.84
C THR A 1066 16.66 -43.45 19.94
N ASN A 1067 16.09 -43.73 18.77
CA ASN A 1067 16.62 -44.75 17.86
C ASN A 1067 16.33 -44.54 16.38
N GLN A 1068 15.37 -43.69 16.00
CA GLN A 1068 14.87 -43.62 14.62
C GLN A 1068 15.82 -42.87 13.66
N TRP A 1069 16.01 -43.41 12.45
CA TRP A 1069 16.88 -42.82 11.40
C TRP A 1069 16.67 -43.45 10.01
N LEU A 1070 17.01 -42.70 8.96
CA LEU A 1070 17.13 -43.20 7.57
C LEU A 1070 18.58 -43.09 7.07
N ARG A 1071 18.90 -43.73 5.95
CA ARG A 1071 20.25 -43.76 5.36
C ARG A 1071 20.28 -43.71 3.84
N ILE A 1072 21.28 -43.04 3.30
CA ILE A 1072 21.67 -43.13 1.89
C ILE A 1072 23.08 -43.73 1.86
N ASP A 1073 23.18 -44.99 1.43
CA ASP A 1073 24.45 -45.70 1.32
C ASP A 1073 25.26 -45.15 0.13
N ASN A 1074 26.56 -44.92 0.30
CA ASN A 1074 27.46 -44.44 -0.76
C ASN A 1074 26.91 -43.22 -1.55
N PHE A 1075 26.47 -42.18 -0.85
CA PHE A 1075 25.98 -40.94 -1.46
C PHE A 1075 27.04 -40.33 -2.40
N LEU A 1076 26.68 -40.10 -3.67
CA LEU A 1076 27.57 -39.66 -4.75
C LEU A 1076 27.42 -38.18 -5.11
N GLY A 1077 26.34 -37.52 -4.71
CA GLY A 1077 25.96 -36.19 -5.21
C GLY A 1077 26.97 -35.05 -5.00
N LEU A 1078 27.94 -35.23 -4.07
CA LEU A 1078 28.99 -34.25 -3.77
C LEU A 1078 30.42 -34.74 -4.07
N VAL A 1079 30.58 -35.84 -4.81
CA VAL A 1079 31.91 -36.37 -5.13
C VAL A 1079 32.70 -35.42 -6.03
N ASN A 1080 33.91 -35.09 -5.60
CA ASN A 1080 34.79 -34.04 -6.14
C ASN A 1080 34.15 -32.63 -6.16
N LYS A 1081 33.25 -32.33 -5.22
CA LYS A 1081 32.67 -30.98 -5.03
C LYS A 1081 33.23 -30.27 -3.79
N ASN A 1082 33.73 -29.05 -4.00
CA ASN A 1082 34.02 -28.06 -2.96
C ASN A 1082 32.85 -27.09 -2.73
N GLU A 1083 31.81 -27.13 -3.55
CA GLU A 1083 30.67 -26.20 -3.55
C GLU A 1083 29.34 -26.94 -3.55
N TYR A 1084 28.39 -26.47 -2.75
CA TYR A 1084 27.02 -27.01 -2.66
C TYR A 1084 26.09 -26.07 -1.90
N THR A 1085 24.78 -26.30 -2.03
CA THR A 1085 23.74 -25.60 -1.27
C THR A 1085 22.71 -26.60 -0.77
N LEU A 1086 22.42 -26.60 0.53
CA LEU A 1086 21.49 -27.52 1.19
C LEU A 1086 20.34 -26.73 1.82
N PHE A 1087 19.13 -27.24 1.71
CA PHE A 1087 17.94 -26.76 2.39
C PHE A 1087 17.30 -27.91 3.16
N ILE A 1088 16.88 -27.65 4.40
CA ILE A 1088 16.10 -28.57 5.22
C ILE A 1088 14.90 -27.79 5.78
N VAL A 1089 13.70 -28.31 5.58
CA VAL A 1089 12.49 -27.87 6.30
C VAL A 1089 12.20 -28.88 7.40
N GLY A 1090 12.32 -28.47 8.66
CA GLY A 1090 12.12 -29.38 9.78
C GLY A 1090 12.15 -28.72 11.14
N SER A 1091 11.87 -29.51 12.17
CA SER A 1091 11.90 -29.14 13.58
C SER A 1091 12.88 -30.02 14.37
N VAL A 1092 13.38 -29.50 15.48
CA VAL A 1092 14.26 -30.22 16.41
C VAL A 1092 13.79 -29.96 17.84
N GLY A 1093 13.71 -31.00 18.66
CA GLY A 1093 13.06 -30.96 19.98
C GLY A 1093 14.01 -30.63 21.14
N GLY A 1094 15.31 -30.55 20.88
CA GLY A 1094 16.32 -30.17 21.87
C GLY A 1094 17.75 -30.20 21.33
N PRO A 1095 18.74 -29.84 22.16
CA PRO A 1095 20.15 -29.90 21.80
C PRO A 1095 20.69 -31.33 21.65
N ASP A 1096 21.90 -31.44 21.08
CA ASP A 1096 22.63 -32.69 20.77
C ASP A 1096 21.83 -33.62 19.84
N GLN A 1097 21.24 -33.05 18.79
CA GLN A 1097 20.40 -33.74 17.82
C GLN A 1097 20.81 -33.36 16.40
N ASP A 1098 21.01 -34.38 15.55
CA ASP A 1098 21.58 -34.19 14.22
C ASP A 1098 20.51 -34.43 13.14
N PHE A 1099 20.23 -33.41 12.32
CA PHE A 1099 19.28 -33.53 11.20
C PHE A 1099 19.84 -34.45 10.11
N LEU A 1100 21.14 -34.31 9.82
CA LEU A 1100 21.84 -34.99 8.74
C LEU A 1100 23.31 -35.13 9.15
N GLY A 1101 23.86 -36.34 9.10
CA GLY A 1101 25.24 -36.63 9.48
C GLY A 1101 25.94 -37.63 8.55
N CYS A 1102 27.26 -37.70 8.62
CA CYS A 1102 28.11 -38.51 7.74
C CYS A 1102 28.98 -39.51 8.51
N ALA A 1103 29.35 -40.62 7.86
CA ALA A 1103 30.07 -41.74 8.46
C ALA A 1103 31.33 -41.37 9.28
N ARG A 1104 31.57 -42.13 10.37
CA ARG A 1104 32.94 -42.40 10.83
C ARG A 1104 33.35 -43.79 10.32
N GLY A 1105 34.08 -43.78 9.21
CA GLY A 1105 34.58 -44.95 8.49
C GLY A 1105 35.30 -44.49 7.23
N THR A 1106 34.52 -43.96 6.27
CA THR A 1106 34.98 -42.94 5.31
C THR A 1106 35.01 -41.58 6.01
N ASN A 1107 36.16 -40.93 6.14
CA ASN A 1107 36.29 -39.69 6.92
C ASN A 1107 35.88 -38.41 6.14
N HIS A 1108 34.92 -38.52 5.21
CA HIS A 1108 34.44 -37.42 4.36
C HIS A 1108 32.96 -37.15 4.65
N GLY A 1109 32.52 -35.89 4.54
CA GLY A 1109 31.11 -35.56 4.39
C GLY A 1109 30.67 -34.27 5.08
N ILE A 1110 29.38 -34.22 5.40
CA ILE A 1110 28.67 -33.07 5.97
C ILE A 1110 27.91 -33.47 7.25
N LEU A 1111 27.82 -32.54 8.20
CA LEU A 1111 27.04 -32.68 9.44
C LEU A 1111 26.26 -31.39 9.74
N ILE A 1112 24.97 -31.55 10.02
CA ILE A 1112 24.01 -30.52 10.43
C ILE A 1112 23.50 -30.86 11.84
N GLU A 1113 24.03 -30.17 12.84
CA GLU A 1113 23.91 -30.49 14.28
C GLU A 1113 23.27 -29.34 15.06
N ALA A 1114 22.26 -29.62 15.89
CA ALA A 1114 21.76 -28.70 16.91
C ALA A 1114 22.62 -28.81 18.19
N GLU A 1115 23.37 -27.77 18.55
CA GLU A 1115 24.34 -27.82 19.63
C GLU A 1115 23.76 -27.59 21.04
N ALA A 1116 24.42 -28.19 22.04
CA ALA A 1116 24.19 -27.96 23.47
C ALA A 1116 24.34 -26.50 23.91
N ALA A 1117 25.18 -25.73 23.23
CA ALA A 1117 25.41 -24.32 23.53
C ALA A 1117 24.33 -23.44 22.86
N ALA A 1118 23.67 -22.61 23.67
CA ALA A 1118 22.92 -21.41 23.26
C ALA A 1118 22.02 -21.52 22.00
N ASN A 1119 21.33 -22.66 21.81
CA ASN A 1119 20.48 -22.97 20.65
C ASN A 1119 21.17 -22.71 19.30
N GLN A 1120 22.46 -23.07 19.20
CA GLN A 1120 23.28 -22.84 18.02
C GLN A 1120 23.14 -24.00 17.03
N LEU A 1121 23.16 -23.69 15.74
CA LEU A 1121 23.22 -24.67 14.66
C LEU A 1121 24.66 -24.76 14.15
N ARG A 1122 25.16 -25.98 13.99
CA ARG A 1122 26.46 -26.29 13.40
C ARG A 1122 26.29 -26.81 11.99
N PHE A 1123 27.04 -26.23 11.07
CA PHE A 1123 27.28 -26.71 9.72
C PHE A 1123 28.76 -27.05 9.58
N LEU A 1124 29.07 -28.35 9.54
CA LEU A 1124 30.42 -28.88 9.44
C LEU A 1124 30.62 -29.57 8.08
N HIS A 1125 31.71 -29.22 7.40
CA HIS A 1125 32.24 -29.90 6.20
C HIS A 1125 33.59 -30.53 6.53
N ARG A 1126 33.85 -31.78 6.12
CA ARG A 1126 35.02 -32.54 6.60
C ARG A 1126 35.73 -33.42 5.57
N GLU A 1127 37.05 -33.44 5.66
CA GLU A 1127 38.03 -34.17 4.85
C GLU A 1127 38.87 -35.17 5.70
N PRO A 1128 39.65 -36.11 5.12
CA PRO A 1128 40.01 -37.34 5.82
C PRO A 1128 41.21 -37.26 6.78
N PHE A 1129 41.04 -37.94 7.93
CA PHE A 1129 42.04 -38.30 8.95
C PHE A 1129 42.77 -37.13 9.67
N GLY A 1130 43.37 -37.44 10.83
CA GLY A 1130 44.29 -36.54 11.54
C GLY A 1130 43.66 -35.58 12.58
N GLY A 1131 42.34 -35.35 12.56
CA GLY A 1131 41.62 -34.77 13.71
C GLY A 1131 41.74 -33.25 13.92
N GLY A 1132 42.16 -32.47 12.92
CA GLY A 1132 42.37 -31.01 13.08
C GLY A 1132 41.82 -30.08 11.98
N ALA A 1133 41.35 -30.60 10.84
CA ALA A 1133 40.87 -29.76 9.73
C ALA A 1133 39.47 -30.19 9.24
N GLY A 1134 38.55 -29.22 9.26
CA GLY A 1134 37.16 -29.32 8.81
C GLY A 1134 36.53 -27.94 9.01
N ASP A 1135 35.77 -27.46 8.02
CA ASP A 1135 35.19 -26.12 8.06
C ASP A 1135 33.93 -26.15 8.93
N ASN A 1136 34.11 -25.77 10.20
CA ASN A 1136 33.12 -25.87 11.26
C ASN A 1136 32.46 -24.51 11.54
N LEU A 1137 31.31 -24.27 10.92
CA LEU A 1137 30.54 -23.04 11.11
C LEU A 1137 29.48 -23.26 12.19
N VAL A 1138 29.58 -22.54 13.31
CA VAL A 1138 28.62 -22.59 14.42
C VAL A 1138 27.97 -21.23 14.59
N THR A 1139 26.65 -21.15 14.44
CA THR A 1139 25.93 -19.87 14.42
C THR A 1139 25.94 -19.20 15.80
N THR A 1140 26.21 -17.91 15.95
CA THR A 1140 26.10 -17.26 17.27
C THR A 1140 24.66 -16.89 17.65
N GLY A 1141 24.32 -16.98 18.94
CA GLY A 1141 23.15 -16.31 19.52
C GLY A 1141 21.75 -16.86 19.21
N GLY A 1142 21.40 -18.08 19.66
CA GLY A 1142 20.00 -18.41 19.96
C GLY A 1142 19.08 -18.75 18.78
N ASN A 1143 19.62 -19.22 17.65
CA ASN A 1143 18.87 -19.26 16.38
C ASN A 1143 17.85 -20.41 16.25
N LEU A 1144 18.05 -21.54 16.93
CA LEU A 1144 17.09 -22.66 16.92
C LEU A 1144 15.95 -22.45 17.91
N SER A 1145 14.72 -22.66 17.45
CA SER A 1145 13.51 -22.62 18.27
C SER A 1145 12.94 -24.02 18.41
N TYR A 1146 13.28 -24.69 19.52
CA TYR A 1146 12.95 -26.11 19.70
C TYR A 1146 11.45 -26.38 19.62
N GLY A 1147 11.07 -27.42 18.89
CA GLY A 1147 9.68 -27.79 18.61
C GLY A 1147 8.99 -26.96 17.51
N GLN A 1148 9.63 -25.94 16.94
CA GLN A 1148 9.12 -25.22 15.78
C GLN A 1148 9.75 -25.71 14.48
N VAL A 1149 9.00 -25.65 13.38
CA VAL A 1149 9.52 -25.90 12.04
C VAL A 1149 10.23 -24.64 11.52
N GLN A 1150 11.43 -24.82 11.00
CA GLN A 1150 12.26 -23.77 10.44
C GLN A 1150 12.78 -24.20 9.05
N ILE A 1151 13.03 -23.23 8.18
CA ILE A 1151 13.79 -23.43 6.94
C ILE A 1151 15.25 -23.12 7.27
N LEU A 1152 16.08 -24.16 7.21
CA LEU A 1152 17.51 -24.10 7.44
C LEU A 1152 18.21 -24.17 6.08
N SER A 1153 18.96 -23.13 5.72
CA SER A 1153 19.72 -23.07 4.48
C SER A 1153 21.21 -23.01 4.75
N PHE A 1154 21.99 -23.75 3.96
CA PHE A 1154 23.43 -23.88 4.10
C PHE A 1154 24.07 -23.73 2.71
N MET A 1155 25.16 -22.97 2.58
CA MET A 1155 25.87 -22.79 1.31
C MET A 1155 27.37 -22.93 1.52
N ARG A 1156 28.05 -23.50 0.53
CA ARG A 1156 29.51 -23.50 0.39
C ARG A 1156 29.86 -23.12 -1.06
N SER A 1157 30.72 -22.12 -1.26
CA SER A 1157 31.02 -21.51 -2.57
C SER A 1157 32.53 -21.38 -2.86
N GLY A 1158 33.38 -22.15 -2.17
CA GLY A 1158 34.84 -22.11 -2.30
C GLY A 1158 35.50 -20.86 -1.70
N SER A 1159 34.79 -19.73 -1.65
CA SER A 1159 35.18 -18.49 -0.98
C SER A 1159 34.44 -18.24 0.34
N GLU A 1160 33.26 -18.84 0.51
CA GLU A 1160 32.39 -18.68 1.66
C GLU A 1160 31.74 -20.02 2.07
N GLN A 1161 31.52 -20.21 3.37
CA GLN A 1161 30.56 -21.16 3.93
C GLN A 1161 29.62 -20.37 4.84
N ALA A 1162 28.30 -20.50 4.68
CA ALA A 1162 27.31 -19.64 5.34
C ALA A 1162 25.99 -20.36 5.69
N VAL A 1163 25.24 -19.80 6.66
CA VAL A 1163 23.96 -20.35 7.16
C VAL A 1163 22.88 -19.27 7.23
N TRP A 1164 21.66 -19.61 6.80
CA TRP A 1164 20.45 -18.80 6.91
C TRP A 1164 19.34 -19.53 7.66
N PHE A 1165 18.47 -18.75 8.32
CA PHE A 1165 17.24 -19.22 8.96
C PHE A 1165 16.08 -18.42 8.41
N ASN A 1166 15.05 -19.07 7.85
CA ASN A 1166 13.84 -18.41 7.34
C ASN A 1166 14.17 -17.17 6.48
N THR A 1167 15.09 -17.33 5.51
CA THR A 1167 15.69 -16.30 4.61
C THR A 1167 16.74 -15.33 5.20
N LEU A 1168 16.84 -15.18 6.52
CA LEU A 1168 17.76 -14.24 7.19
C LEU A 1168 19.17 -14.83 7.32
N ASN A 1169 20.20 -14.07 6.93
CA ASN A 1169 21.60 -14.47 7.11
C ASN A 1169 21.98 -14.41 8.60
N LYS A 1170 22.79 -15.37 9.07
CA LYS A 1170 23.19 -15.47 10.47
C LYS A 1170 24.70 -15.44 10.67
N GLU A 1171 25.44 -16.32 10.01
CA GLU A 1171 26.91 -16.39 10.10
C GLU A 1171 27.54 -16.90 8.81
N SER A 1172 28.79 -16.49 8.58
CA SER A 1172 29.61 -16.85 7.41
C SER A 1172 31.08 -16.97 7.80
N ILE A 1173 31.80 -17.97 7.28
CA ILE A 1173 33.26 -18.11 7.38
C ILE A 1173 33.89 -18.30 5.99
N VAL A 1174 35.18 -17.95 5.86
CA VAL A 1174 35.98 -18.35 4.69
C VAL A 1174 36.39 -19.82 4.88
N PRO A 1175 36.06 -20.73 3.95
CA PRO A 1175 36.41 -22.14 4.05
C PRO A 1175 37.90 -22.37 3.78
N ALA A 1176 38.51 -23.31 4.50
CA ALA A 1176 39.92 -23.67 4.41
C ALA A 1176 40.16 -25.11 3.92
N THR A 1177 39.11 -25.92 3.74
CA THR A 1177 39.21 -27.30 3.23
C THR A 1177 38.75 -27.45 1.77
N ASN A 1178 39.04 -28.59 1.14
CA ASN A 1178 38.92 -28.78 -0.31
C ASN A 1178 37.56 -29.41 -0.74
N ALA A 1179 37.60 -30.39 -1.65
CA ALA A 1179 36.46 -31.03 -2.28
C ALA A 1179 36.41 -32.53 -1.90
N LEU A 1180 35.22 -33.03 -1.53
CA LEU A 1180 35.02 -34.37 -0.99
C LEU A 1180 35.40 -35.44 -2.04
N PRO A 1181 36.54 -36.15 -1.92
CA PRO A 1181 37.14 -36.84 -3.07
C PRO A 1181 36.54 -38.22 -3.36
N LEU A 1182 35.67 -38.73 -2.49
CA LEU A 1182 34.98 -40.03 -2.60
C LEU A 1182 33.58 -39.93 -1.99
N GLY A 1183 32.69 -40.83 -2.40
CA GLY A 1183 31.35 -40.98 -1.80
C GLY A 1183 31.41 -41.38 -0.32
N PHE A 1184 30.31 -41.16 0.39
CA PHE A 1184 30.20 -41.39 1.83
C PHE A 1184 28.78 -41.82 2.21
N ASP A 1185 28.62 -42.58 3.29
CA ASP A 1185 27.29 -42.93 3.79
C ASP A 1185 26.69 -41.75 4.57
N MET A 1186 25.46 -41.38 4.24
CA MET A 1186 24.70 -40.31 4.86
C MET A 1186 23.61 -40.89 5.76
N ALA A 1187 23.47 -40.34 6.97
CA ALA A 1187 22.39 -40.65 7.91
C ALA A 1187 21.47 -39.43 8.06
N ILE A 1188 20.16 -39.66 8.08
CA ILE A 1188 19.14 -38.64 8.32
C ILE A 1188 18.51 -38.90 9.69
N GLY A 1189 18.47 -37.86 10.53
CA GLY A 1189 18.02 -37.92 11.92
C GLY A 1189 19.03 -38.53 12.90
N LYS A 1190 20.33 -38.59 12.57
CA LYS A 1190 21.38 -39.26 13.37
C LYS A 1190 22.79 -38.76 12.99
N LEU A 1191 23.71 -38.71 13.97
CA LEU A 1191 25.13 -38.32 13.80
C LEU A 1191 25.85 -39.01 12.62
N SER A 1192 25.70 -40.33 12.52
CA SER A 1192 26.32 -41.14 11.45
C SER A 1192 25.74 -42.55 11.42
N VAL A 1193 25.93 -43.25 10.30
CA VAL A 1193 25.51 -44.65 10.17
C VAL A 1193 26.13 -45.56 11.25
N SER A 1194 27.38 -45.28 11.66
CA SER A 1194 28.20 -46.13 12.54
C SER A 1194 28.20 -45.76 14.03
N GLN A 1195 27.52 -44.68 14.47
CA GLN A 1195 27.47 -44.26 15.88
C GLN A 1195 26.04 -44.09 16.39
N ASN A 1196 25.64 -44.90 17.38
CA ASN A 1196 24.27 -44.90 17.93
C ASN A 1196 24.09 -43.82 19.01
N MET A 1197 24.09 -42.55 18.60
CA MET A 1197 23.91 -41.37 19.44
C MET A 1197 23.35 -40.20 18.63
N ARG A 1198 22.82 -39.17 19.33
CA ARG A 1198 22.28 -37.91 18.74
C ARG A 1198 21.20 -38.12 17.68
N TYR A 1199 20.22 -38.94 18.02
CA TYR A 1199 19.02 -39.11 17.21
C TYR A 1199 18.14 -37.86 17.26
N LEU A 1200 17.57 -37.46 16.12
CA LEU A 1200 16.65 -36.34 16.04
C LEU A 1200 15.34 -36.66 16.79
N ASN A 1201 14.87 -35.73 17.62
CA ASN A 1201 13.51 -35.72 18.16
C ASN A 1201 12.75 -34.59 17.45
N GLY A 1202 12.02 -34.87 16.37
CA GLY A 1202 11.47 -33.81 15.54
C GLY A 1202 11.03 -34.29 14.16
N ASP A 1203 10.69 -33.32 13.31
CA ASP A 1203 10.06 -33.55 12.02
C ASP A 1203 10.96 -33.08 10.87
N ILE A 1204 10.93 -33.77 9.73
CA ILE A 1204 11.49 -33.28 8.47
C ILE A 1204 10.42 -33.37 7.38
N ALA A 1205 10.17 -32.25 6.70
CA ALA A 1205 9.15 -32.13 5.66
C ALA A 1205 9.74 -32.17 4.24
N GLU A 1206 10.88 -31.51 4.03
CA GLU A 1206 11.54 -31.45 2.73
C GLU A 1206 13.06 -31.24 2.88
N ILE A 1207 13.86 -31.96 2.10
CA ILE A 1207 15.31 -31.78 1.97
C ILE A 1207 15.64 -31.55 0.49
N ILE A 1208 16.44 -30.53 0.20
CA ILE A 1208 16.90 -30.22 -1.16
C ILE A 1208 18.41 -29.93 -1.13
N LEU A 1209 19.21 -30.68 -1.90
CA LEU A 1209 20.66 -30.50 -1.99
C LEU A 1209 21.07 -30.24 -3.45
N PHE A 1210 21.84 -29.18 -3.66
CA PHE A 1210 22.40 -28.75 -4.94
C PHE A 1210 23.91 -28.98 -4.96
N ASN A 1211 24.45 -29.56 -6.03
CA ASN A 1211 25.89 -29.89 -6.17
C ASN A 1211 26.79 -28.69 -6.61
N ARG A 1212 26.36 -27.47 -6.26
CA ARG A 1212 27.02 -26.19 -6.51
C ARG A 1212 26.55 -25.12 -5.50
N ALA A 1213 27.26 -24.00 -5.43
CA ALA A 1213 26.69 -22.79 -4.85
C ALA A 1213 25.51 -22.27 -5.68
N LEU A 1214 24.43 -21.87 -5.01
CA LEU A 1214 23.36 -21.06 -5.58
C LEU A 1214 23.69 -19.57 -5.40
N SER A 1215 23.36 -18.77 -6.41
CA SER A 1215 23.39 -17.31 -6.28
C SER A 1215 22.34 -16.82 -5.28
N THR A 1216 22.48 -15.59 -4.77
CA THR A 1216 21.55 -15.01 -3.78
C THR A 1216 20.09 -15.00 -4.25
N SER A 1217 19.84 -14.82 -5.55
CA SER A 1217 18.50 -14.90 -6.16
C SER A 1217 17.98 -16.34 -6.20
N GLU A 1218 18.78 -17.30 -6.67
CA GLU A 1218 18.40 -18.72 -6.71
C GLU A 1218 18.16 -19.30 -5.31
N ARG A 1219 19.01 -18.97 -4.33
CA ARG A 1219 18.83 -19.36 -2.93
C ARG A 1219 17.52 -18.80 -2.38
N ARG A 1220 17.26 -17.51 -2.57
CA ARG A 1220 16.00 -16.87 -2.15
C ARG A 1220 14.78 -17.42 -2.87
N PHE A 1221 14.90 -17.85 -4.14
CA PHE A 1221 13.81 -18.49 -4.87
C PHE A 1221 13.41 -19.82 -4.22
N VAL A 1222 14.38 -20.69 -3.92
CA VAL A 1222 14.12 -21.99 -3.25
C VAL A 1222 13.57 -21.77 -1.85
N GLU A 1223 14.14 -20.85 -1.08
CA GLU A 1223 13.61 -20.48 0.25
C GLU A 1223 12.18 -19.93 0.17
N SER A 1224 11.86 -19.11 -0.84
CA SER A 1224 10.51 -18.55 -1.01
C SER A 1224 9.50 -19.61 -1.41
N TYR A 1225 9.91 -20.64 -2.17
CA TYR A 1225 9.08 -21.83 -2.42
C TYR A 1225 8.81 -22.59 -1.12
N LEU A 1226 9.86 -22.95 -0.37
CA LEU A 1226 9.72 -23.68 0.90
C LEU A 1226 8.94 -22.88 1.95
N TYR A 1227 9.08 -21.55 1.96
CA TYR A 1227 8.35 -20.64 2.84
C TYR A 1227 6.87 -20.56 2.45
N ARG A 1228 6.55 -20.33 1.17
CA ARG A 1228 5.16 -20.38 0.66
C ARG A 1228 4.49 -21.72 0.90
N LYS A 1229 5.23 -22.83 0.84
CA LYS A 1229 4.70 -24.18 1.03
C LYS A 1229 4.45 -24.50 2.51
N TYR A 1230 5.43 -24.32 3.39
CA TYR A 1230 5.36 -24.84 4.76
C TYR A 1230 5.17 -23.78 5.85
N LEU A 1231 5.52 -22.52 5.62
CA LEU A 1231 5.54 -21.45 6.65
C LEU A 1231 4.54 -20.31 6.41
N MET A 1232 4.05 -20.09 5.18
CA MET A 1232 2.80 -19.35 4.88
C MET A 1232 1.56 -20.22 5.07
#